data_AF-A0A5N5JPK0-F1
#
_entry.id   AF-A0A5N5JPK0-F1
#
_cell.length_a   1.000
_cell.length_b   1.000
_cell.length_c   1.000
_cell.angle_alpha   90.00
_cell.angle_beta   90.00
_cell.angle_gamma   90.00
#
_symmetry.space_group_name_H-M   'P 1'
#
loop_
_entity.id
_entity.type
_entity.pdbx_description
1 polymer ?
#
loop_
_entity_poly.entity_id
_entity_poly.type
_entity_poly.pdbx_seq_one_letter_code
_entity_poly.pdbx_strand_id
1 'polypeptide(L)'
;MSFSKLLFASLIAFGLAACAFGAAVLPADEVEALRDIAKTLGKTDWNFSADPCGGQWGWANPKAEEGSENAVSCNCTFSNGTICHVTSIVLKNQNLEGSLPPDLSRFPSLQVIDLSRNYLNGTIPREWGVTQMLDISIIGNRFTGPIPKEIGNISTLVNFTVEFNQFSGVLPPELGNLSRLEKLHLTSNNFTGQLPAAFEKLTTLKDFRIGDNQFTGEIPNLIQKWTNLQKLVIQGSGLSGPIPPGIAVLGKMTDLRISDLQGNGTGAPFPPLANMTKLKTLILRSCNIIGRIPDFVGEFSSLKTLDLSFNKLDGEIPDSFLGVKQATYIYLTGNQLNGTVPDWIIKDGKSVDLSYNNFRNESSCQQRNIASLGNVSGRTVPCLRSLPCQKIINSLLSADFKPPSENSSSTGTSAGTVVGIVSAAVVFVFLILGILWWKGCFGQKIKNLSLSNPPGYMAPEYAMRGYLTDKADVYSFGIVALEIVSGKSNTSHRGKEDTIYLLDWALFLKEEGTLLELVDPSLGQDYNEEEVITMINVALLCSNVSAAVRPAMSAVVSMLEGKAVVQDFDIADKNKSMDEHKIEEMRKHFQVINRQEISETQTQSMSMDGPWTAASTSDGDLYPVSLNSDYLKGRN
;
A
#
# COMPACT_ATOMS: atom_id res chain seq x y z
N MET A 1 -76.26 1.12 -29.99
CA MET A 1 -76.07 0.54 -28.63
C MET A 1 -75.97 -0.98 -28.78
N SER A 2 -74.90 -1.71 -28.49
CA SER A 2 -73.57 -1.31 -28.03
C SER A 2 -72.57 -2.48 -28.23
N PHE A 3 -72.16 -2.73 -29.48
CA PHE A 3 -71.02 -3.62 -29.76
C PHE A 3 -69.71 -3.05 -29.15
N SER A 4 -69.66 -1.72 -29.01
CA SER A 4 -68.61 -0.97 -28.31
C SER A 4 -68.57 -1.24 -26.79
N LYS A 5 -69.68 -1.60 -26.12
CA LYS A 5 -69.65 -1.92 -24.67
C LYS A 5 -69.18 -3.35 -24.39
N LEU A 6 -69.43 -4.30 -25.30
CA LEU A 6 -68.94 -5.67 -25.19
C LEU A 6 -67.44 -5.79 -25.47
N LEU A 7 -66.92 -5.01 -26.42
CA LEU A 7 -65.47 -4.91 -26.68
C LEU A 7 -64.73 -4.22 -25.53
N PHE A 8 -65.32 -3.21 -24.89
CA PHE A 8 -64.73 -2.55 -23.72
C PHE A 8 -64.72 -3.46 -22.47
N ALA A 9 -65.79 -4.24 -22.25
CA ALA A 9 -65.83 -5.21 -21.15
C ALA A 9 -64.87 -6.39 -21.36
N SER A 10 -64.68 -6.84 -22.62
CA SER A 10 -63.71 -7.89 -22.97
C SER A 10 -62.26 -7.41 -22.84
N LEU A 11 -61.97 -6.14 -23.14
CA LEU A 11 -60.63 -5.54 -22.96
C LEU A 11 -60.29 -5.28 -21.49
N ILE A 12 -61.29 -5.01 -20.63
CA ILE A 12 -61.07 -4.91 -19.18
C ILE A 12 -60.87 -6.31 -18.56
N ALA A 13 -61.56 -7.35 -19.05
CA ALA A 13 -61.33 -8.72 -18.59
C ALA A 13 -59.97 -9.30 -19.05
N PHE A 14 -59.53 -8.99 -20.28
CA PHE A 14 -58.18 -9.34 -20.74
C PHE A 14 -57.08 -8.42 -20.17
N GLY A 15 -57.41 -7.17 -19.83
CA GLY A 15 -56.50 -6.24 -19.14
C GLY A 15 -56.31 -6.57 -17.65
N LEU A 16 -57.27 -7.26 -17.02
CA LEU A 16 -57.13 -7.80 -15.67
C LEU A 16 -56.47 -9.19 -15.64
N ALA A 17 -56.57 -9.97 -16.72
CA ALA A 17 -55.86 -11.25 -16.85
C ALA A 17 -54.38 -11.07 -17.24
N ALA A 18 -54.01 -9.97 -17.91
CA ALA A 18 -52.63 -9.63 -18.24
C ALA A 18 -51.86 -8.94 -17.10
N CYS A 19 -52.54 -8.56 -16.01
CA CYS A 19 -51.93 -7.90 -14.84
C CYS A 19 -51.86 -8.82 -13.60
N ALA A 20 -51.98 -10.14 -13.78
CA ALA A 20 -51.86 -11.12 -12.71
C ALA A 20 -50.53 -11.90 -12.71
N PHE A 21 -49.49 -11.40 -13.40
CA PHE A 21 -48.12 -11.74 -13.02
C PHE A 21 -47.71 -10.72 -11.96
N GLY A 22 -47.94 -11.06 -10.69
CA GLY A 22 -47.38 -10.29 -9.59
C GLY A 22 -45.89 -10.13 -9.83
N ALA A 23 -45.40 -8.89 -9.87
CA ALA A 23 -43.98 -8.60 -9.98
C ALA A 23 -43.26 -9.42 -8.89
N ALA A 24 -42.15 -10.09 -9.23
CA ALA A 24 -41.38 -10.83 -8.24
C ALA A 24 -40.94 -9.84 -7.14
N VAL A 25 -41.26 -10.13 -5.88
CA VAL A 25 -40.94 -9.23 -4.76
C VAL A 25 -39.98 -9.90 -3.80
N LEU A 26 -39.10 -9.10 -3.20
CA LEU A 26 -38.28 -9.54 -2.07
C LEU A 26 -39.15 -9.76 -0.81
N PRO A 27 -39.01 -10.89 -0.11
CA PRO A 27 -39.70 -11.14 1.16
C PRO A 27 -39.48 -10.03 2.19
N ALA A 28 -40.52 -9.72 2.98
CA ALA A 28 -40.51 -8.60 3.93
C ALA A 28 -39.43 -8.74 5.02
N ASP A 29 -39.11 -9.97 5.42
CA ASP A 29 -38.05 -10.31 6.36
C ASP A 29 -36.65 -10.01 5.81
N GLU A 30 -36.41 -10.22 4.51
CA GLU A 30 -35.16 -9.83 3.84
C GLU A 30 -35.07 -8.31 3.66
N VAL A 31 -36.19 -7.63 3.40
CA VAL A 31 -36.23 -6.15 3.36
C VAL A 31 -35.90 -5.58 4.74
N GLU A 32 -36.43 -6.16 5.82
CA GLU A 32 -36.11 -5.76 7.19
C GLU A 32 -34.64 -6.04 7.52
N ALA A 33 -34.10 -7.21 7.13
CA ALA A 33 -32.68 -7.52 7.30
C ALA A 33 -31.78 -6.49 6.59
N LEU A 34 -32.16 -6.05 5.38
CA LEU A 34 -31.44 -4.97 4.68
C LEU A 34 -31.48 -3.65 5.46
N ARG A 35 -32.56 -3.32 6.18
CA ARG A 35 -32.62 -2.12 7.05
C ARG A 35 -31.65 -2.20 8.21
N ASP A 36 -31.60 -3.35 8.88
CA ASP A 36 -30.70 -3.59 10.01
C ASP A 36 -29.23 -3.57 9.56
N ILE A 37 -28.94 -4.14 8.40
CA ILE A 37 -27.64 -4.09 7.75
C ILE A 37 -27.24 -2.67 7.39
N ALA A 38 -28.14 -1.90 6.80
CA ALA A 38 -27.87 -0.51 6.44
C ALA A 38 -27.46 0.29 7.68
N LYS A 39 -28.22 0.15 8.76
CA LYS A 39 -27.92 0.77 10.04
C LYS A 39 -26.57 0.35 10.60
N THR A 40 -26.26 -0.94 10.55
CA THR A 40 -25.01 -1.50 11.10
C THR A 40 -23.78 -1.06 10.32
N LEU A 41 -23.91 -0.93 8.99
CA LEU A 41 -22.85 -0.45 8.10
C LEU A 41 -22.71 1.08 8.11
N GLY A 42 -23.70 1.82 8.60
CA GLY A 42 -23.78 3.28 8.45
C GLY A 42 -24.22 3.73 7.04
N LYS A 43 -24.91 2.86 6.30
CA LYS A 43 -25.44 3.14 4.96
C LYS A 43 -26.75 3.93 5.07
N THR A 44 -26.81 5.12 4.49
CA THR A 44 -27.96 6.04 4.65
C THR A 44 -28.70 6.35 3.34
N ASP A 45 -28.10 6.00 2.20
CA ASP A 45 -28.55 6.34 0.85
C ASP A 45 -29.34 5.21 0.15
N TRP A 46 -29.63 4.09 0.83
CA TRP A 46 -30.53 3.07 0.29
C TRP A 46 -31.99 3.50 0.33
N ASN A 47 -32.68 3.39 -0.81
CA ASN A 47 -34.07 3.79 -0.94
C ASN A 47 -35.04 2.62 -0.64
N PHE A 48 -35.44 2.50 0.62
CA PHE A 48 -36.41 1.48 1.05
C PHE A 48 -37.87 1.75 0.66
N SER A 49 -38.15 2.82 -0.09
CA SER A 49 -39.47 3.01 -0.73
C SER A 49 -39.56 2.29 -2.08
N ALA A 50 -38.42 1.85 -2.63
CA ALA A 50 -38.28 1.09 -3.86
C ALA A 50 -37.99 -0.38 -3.54
N ASP A 51 -38.46 -1.30 -4.39
CA ASP A 51 -38.16 -2.73 -4.26
C ASP A 51 -36.65 -2.96 -4.53
N PRO A 52 -35.89 -3.54 -3.57
CA PRO A 52 -34.47 -3.84 -3.75
C PRO A 52 -34.18 -4.72 -4.97
N CYS A 53 -35.13 -5.58 -5.36
CA CYS A 53 -34.97 -6.50 -6.48
C CYS A 53 -35.73 -6.06 -7.74
N GLY A 54 -36.45 -4.93 -7.68
CA GLY A 54 -37.31 -4.44 -8.76
C GLY A 54 -36.58 -3.67 -9.87
N GLY A 55 -35.24 -3.61 -9.84
CA GLY A 55 -34.43 -2.88 -10.82
C GLY A 55 -34.57 -1.34 -10.75
N GLN A 56 -35.14 -0.82 -9.66
CA GLN A 56 -35.35 0.61 -9.43
C GLN A 56 -34.07 1.29 -8.91
N TRP A 57 -33.97 2.60 -9.13
CA TRP A 57 -32.84 3.42 -8.67
C TRP A 57 -32.75 3.44 -7.13
N GLY A 58 -31.53 3.35 -6.58
CA GLY A 58 -31.27 3.42 -5.13
C GLY A 58 -30.67 2.16 -4.52
N TRP A 59 -30.59 1.07 -5.28
CA TRP A 59 -30.02 -0.22 -4.85
C TRP A 59 -28.81 -0.68 -5.68
N ALA A 60 -28.68 -0.15 -6.90
CA ALA A 60 -27.55 -0.35 -7.79
C ALA A 60 -27.16 1.00 -8.42
N ASN A 61 -25.85 1.32 -8.48
CA ASN A 61 -25.35 2.44 -9.28
C ASN A 61 -24.84 1.92 -10.65
N PRO A 62 -25.58 2.12 -11.76
CA PRO A 62 -25.16 1.66 -13.08
C PRO A 62 -23.97 2.46 -13.66
N LYS A 63 -23.57 3.58 -13.04
CA LYS A 63 -22.43 4.41 -13.43
C LYS A 63 -21.42 4.54 -12.28
N ALA A 64 -21.08 3.44 -11.63
CA ALA A 64 -20.05 3.46 -10.60
C ALA A 64 -18.68 3.79 -11.21
N GLU A 65 -17.89 4.63 -10.53
CA GLU A 65 -16.50 4.90 -10.89
C GLU A 65 -15.66 3.61 -10.80
N GLU A 66 -14.60 3.51 -11.58
CA GLU A 66 -13.76 2.31 -11.60
C GLU A 66 -13.18 2.06 -10.20
N GLY A 67 -13.62 0.97 -9.55
CA GLY A 67 -13.21 0.60 -8.19
C GLY A 67 -14.17 1.01 -7.06
N SER A 68 -15.24 1.77 -7.37
CA SER A 68 -16.39 1.97 -6.48
C SER A 68 -17.56 1.11 -6.96
N GLU A 69 -18.35 0.58 -6.03
CA GLU A 69 -19.53 -0.22 -6.37
C GLU A 69 -20.58 -0.10 -5.26
N ASN A 70 -21.85 0.01 -5.66
CA ASN A 70 -22.99 0.10 -4.76
C ASN A 70 -24.08 -0.74 -5.39
N ALA A 71 -24.14 -2.02 -5.05
CA ALA A 71 -25.03 -2.97 -5.69
C ALA A 71 -25.54 -4.01 -4.70
N VAL A 72 -26.87 -4.11 -4.61
CA VAL A 72 -27.57 -5.28 -4.09
C VAL A 72 -28.13 -6.04 -5.29
N SER A 73 -27.77 -7.31 -5.44
CA SER A 73 -28.28 -8.16 -6.53
C SER A 73 -29.16 -9.27 -5.96
N CYS A 74 -30.23 -9.57 -6.68
CA CYS A 74 -31.18 -10.60 -6.32
C CYS A 74 -31.31 -11.65 -7.42
N ASN A 75 -31.72 -12.85 -7.01
CA ASN A 75 -32.19 -13.89 -7.92
C ASN A 75 -33.69 -14.10 -7.73
N CYS A 76 -34.46 -13.84 -8.78
CA CYS A 76 -35.93 -13.93 -8.79
C CYS A 76 -36.45 -15.18 -9.51
N THR A 77 -35.63 -16.21 -9.70
CA THR A 77 -36.05 -17.46 -10.38
C THR A 77 -36.87 -18.40 -9.50
N PHE A 78 -37.09 -18.05 -8.23
CA PHE A 78 -37.79 -18.88 -7.26
C PHE A 78 -39.32 -18.80 -7.44
N SER A 79 -40.01 -19.90 -7.09
CA SER A 79 -41.47 -19.99 -7.12
C SER A 79 -42.09 -19.51 -8.45
N ASN A 80 -41.60 -20.03 -9.58
CA ASN A 80 -42.02 -19.63 -10.94
C ASN A 80 -41.85 -18.14 -11.25
N GLY A 81 -40.85 -17.48 -10.66
CA GLY A 81 -40.57 -16.08 -10.95
C GLY A 81 -41.33 -15.09 -10.07
N THR A 82 -41.82 -15.51 -8.91
CA THR A 82 -42.66 -14.68 -8.02
C THR A 82 -41.94 -14.22 -6.75
N ILE A 83 -40.85 -14.89 -6.36
CA ILE A 83 -40.08 -14.57 -5.17
C ILE A 83 -38.62 -14.29 -5.56
N CYS A 84 -38.08 -13.20 -5.03
CA CYS A 84 -36.67 -12.84 -5.13
C CYS A 84 -35.95 -13.13 -3.81
N HIS A 85 -34.67 -13.50 -3.89
CA HIS A 85 -33.78 -13.56 -2.73
C HIS A 85 -32.51 -12.75 -3.01
N VAL A 86 -31.99 -12.06 -2.00
CA VAL A 86 -30.69 -11.38 -2.10
C VAL A 86 -29.59 -12.43 -2.27
N THR A 87 -28.77 -12.26 -3.31
CA THR A 87 -27.65 -13.16 -3.61
C THR A 87 -26.29 -12.48 -3.51
N SER A 88 -26.24 -11.16 -3.64
CA SER A 88 -24.99 -10.40 -3.59
C SER A 88 -25.20 -9.02 -2.96
N ILE A 89 -24.27 -8.63 -2.08
CA ILE A 89 -24.15 -7.27 -1.55
C ILE A 89 -22.71 -6.81 -1.81
N VAL A 90 -22.55 -5.80 -2.66
CA VAL A 90 -21.25 -5.24 -3.06
C VAL A 90 -21.26 -3.74 -2.82
N LEU A 91 -20.53 -3.30 -1.79
CA LEU A 91 -20.45 -1.92 -1.32
C LEU A 91 -18.98 -1.51 -1.19
N LYS A 92 -18.37 -1.09 -2.29
CA LYS A 92 -16.94 -0.79 -2.39
C LYS A 92 -16.69 0.70 -2.45
N ASN A 93 -15.69 1.19 -1.72
CA ASN A 93 -15.28 2.58 -1.75
C ASN A 93 -16.45 3.54 -1.49
N GLN A 94 -17.15 3.34 -0.37
CA GLN A 94 -18.35 4.08 0.00
C GLN A 94 -18.21 4.86 1.31
N ASN A 95 -16.99 4.91 1.88
CA ASN A 95 -16.70 5.59 3.14
C ASN A 95 -17.57 5.13 4.32
N LEU A 96 -18.00 3.86 4.34
CA LEU A 96 -18.82 3.31 5.41
C LEU A 96 -18.01 3.18 6.71
N GLU A 97 -18.55 3.68 7.83
CA GLU A 97 -17.85 3.76 9.13
C GLU A 97 -18.39 2.80 10.19
N GLY A 98 -19.41 2.01 9.86
CA GLY A 98 -20.04 1.04 10.76
C GLY A 98 -19.23 -0.22 11.01
N SER A 99 -19.91 -1.33 11.30
CA SER A 99 -19.31 -2.63 11.58
C SER A 99 -19.90 -3.73 10.71
N LEU A 100 -19.32 -4.94 10.76
CA LEU A 100 -19.86 -6.09 10.01
C LEU A 100 -21.19 -6.57 10.60
N PRO A 101 -22.25 -6.66 9.79
CA PRO A 101 -23.57 -7.05 10.29
C PRO A 101 -23.67 -8.55 10.58
N PRO A 102 -24.09 -8.96 11.79
CA PRO A 102 -24.41 -10.38 12.08
C PRO A 102 -25.66 -10.86 11.31
N ASP A 103 -26.54 -9.92 10.93
CA ASP A 103 -27.79 -10.16 10.21
C ASP A 103 -27.62 -10.73 8.79
N LEU A 104 -26.40 -10.81 8.24
CA LEU A 104 -26.18 -11.52 6.96
C LEU A 104 -26.59 -12.99 7.03
N SER A 105 -26.62 -13.56 8.23
CA SER A 105 -27.15 -14.91 8.49
C SER A 105 -28.65 -15.07 8.17
N ARG A 106 -29.40 -13.97 8.02
CA ARG A 106 -30.83 -13.97 7.70
C ARG A 106 -31.12 -14.15 6.21
N PHE A 107 -30.12 -14.05 5.34
CA PHE A 107 -30.32 -14.24 3.89
C PHE A 107 -30.06 -15.70 3.48
N PRO A 108 -31.11 -16.45 3.09
CA PRO A 108 -30.97 -17.87 2.77
C PRO A 108 -30.17 -18.14 1.48
N SER A 109 -30.11 -17.16 0.57
CA SER A 109 -29.48 -17.31 -0.75
C SER A 109 -28.26 -16.42 -0.96
N LEU A 110 -27.73 -15.78 0.10
CA LEU A 110 -26.58 -14.89 -0.04
C LEU A 110 -25.33 -15.68 -0.41
N GLN A 111 -24.71 -15.30 -1.53
CA GLN A 111 -23.52 -15.95 -2.09
C GLN A 111 -22.30 -15.04 -2.05
N VAL A 112 -22.47 -13.72 -2.19
CA VAL A 112 -21.35 -12.79 -2.31
C VAL A 112 -21.53 -11.62 -1.35
N ILE A 113 -20.48 -11.33 -0.58
CA ILE A 113 -20.34 -10.10 0.19
C ILE A 113 -18.99 -9.46 -0.15
N ASP A 114 -19.03 -8.24 -0.65
CA ASP A 114 -17.82 -7.43 -0.87
C ASP A 114 -18.00 -6.03 -0.28
N LEU A 115 -17.28 -5.76 0.81
CA LEU A 115 -17.29 -4.48 1.53
C LEU A 115 -15.93 -3.78 1.45
N SER A 116 -15.17 -4.03 0.38
CA SER A 116 -13.78 -3.58 0.27
C SER A 116 -13.64 -2.06 0.21
N ARG A 117 -12.54 -1.54 0.77
CA ARG A 117 -12.14 -0.12 0.73
C ARG A 117 -13.18 0.78 1.43
N ASN A 118 -13.53 0.47 2.66
CA ASN A 118 -14.34 1.35 3.51
C ASN A 118 -13.59 1.67 4.80
N TYR A 119 -14.28 2.28 5.77
CA TYR A 119 -13.77 2.60 7.09
C TYR A 119 -14.39 1.73 8.18
N LEU A 120 -14.88 0.54 7.80
CA LEU A 120 -15.60 -0.36 8.68
C LEU A 120 -14.65 -0.90 9.77
N ASN A 121 -15.18 -1.10 10.97
CA ASN A 121 -14.44 -1.54 12.15
C ASN A 121 -15.12 -2.73 12.85
N GLY A 122 -14.54 -3.18 13.96
CA GLY A 122 -15.03 -4.32 14.73
C GLY A 122 -14.43 -5.66 14.26
N THR A 123 -15.13 -6.76 14.54
CA THR A 123 -14.69 -8.13 14.27
C THR A 123 -15.61 -8.82 13.26
N ILE A 124 -15.15 -9.93 12.67
CA ILE A 124 -16.04 -10.79 11.87
C ILE A 124 -17.09 -11.45 12.79
N PRO A 125 -18.40 -11.32 12.53
CA PRO A 125 -19.44 -11.97 13.33
C PRO A 125 -19.38 -13.49 13.16
N ARG A 126 -19.48 -14.23 14.28
CA ARG A 126 -19.52 -15.70 14.26
C ARG A 126 -20.76 -16.24 13.53
N GLU A 127 -21.82 -15.45 13.50
CA GLU A 127 -23.11 -15.75 12.86
C GLU A 127 -22.94 -15.99 11.35
N TRP A 128 -21.88 -15.47 10.73
CA TRP A 128 -21.59 -15.74 9.31
C TRP A 128 -21.33 -17.23 9.04
N GLY A 129 -20.93 -18.02 10.05
CA GLY A 129 -20.66 -19.45 9.91
C GLY A 129 -21.86 -20.32 9.55
N VAL A 130 -23.10 -19.79 9.63
CA VAL A 130 -24.31 -20.52 9.20
C VAL A 130 -24.71 -20.24 7.74
N THR A 131 -24.02 -19.30 7.10
CA THR A 131 -24.31 -18.88 5.72
C THR A 131 -23.77 -19.90 4.70
N GLN A 132 -24.19 -19.73 3.45
CA GLN A 132 -23.74 -20.56 2.31
C GLN A 132 -23.00 -19.70 1.28
N MET A 133 -22.22 -18.73 1.76
CA MET A 133 -21.49 -17.80 0.89
C MET A 133 -20.41 -18.52 0.06
N LEU A 134 -20.16 -17.98 -1.13
CA LEU A 134 -19.13 -18.38 -2.07
C LEU A 134 -17.93 -17.42 -2.02
N ASP A 135 -18.18 -16.13 -1.84
CA ASP A 135 -17.16 -15.09 -1.85
C ASP A 135 -17.36 -14.12 -0.69
N ILE A 136 -16.31 -13.96 0.13
CA ILE A 136 -16.25 -12.98 1.21
C ILE A 136 -15.01 -12.12 0.97
N SER A 137 -15.25 -10.84 0.67
CA SER A 137 -14.21 -9.82 0.51
C SER A 137 -14.45 -8.62 1.40
N ILE A 138 -13.49 -8.32 2.28
CA ILE A 138 -13.56 -7.19 3.21
C ILE A 138 -12.23 -6.40 3.24
N ILE A 139 -11.57 -6.35 2.09
CA ILE A 139 -10.21 -5.82 1.91
C ILE A 139 -10.15 -4.33 2.24
N GLY A 140 -9.09 -3.86 2.91
CA GLY A 140 -8.84 -2.42 3.07
C GLY A 140 -9.88 -1.75 3.98
N ASN A 141 -9.96 -2.19 5.23
CA ASN A 141 -10.84 -1.67 6.27
C ASN A 141 -10.05 -1.56 7.60
N ARG A 142 -10.74 -1.38 8.73
CA ARG A 142 -10.17 -1.26 10.07
C ARG A 142 -10.62 -2.42 10.97
N PHE A 143 -10.80 -3.61 10.40
CA PHE A 143 -11.26 -4.77 11.16
C PHE A 143 -10.16 -5.33 12.07
N THR A 144 -10.55 -5.77 13.26
CA THR A 144 -9.66 -6.24 14.33
C THR A 144 -10.08 -7.62 14.83
N GLY A 145 -9.31 -8.17 15.78
CA GLY A 145 -9.62 -9.45 16.43
C GLY A 145 -9.30 -10.67 15.56
N PRO A 146 -9.58 -11.88 16.05
CA PRO A 146 -9.31 -13.11 15.33
C PRO A 146 -10.35 -13.42 14.26
N ILE A 147 -9.95 -14.23 13.27
CA ILE A 147 -10.92 -14.92 12.39
C ILE A 147 -11.69 -15.93 13.25
N PRO A 148 -13.04 -15.87 13.32
CA PRO A 148 -13.83 -16.85 14.05
C PRO A 148 -13.70 -18.24 13.43
N LYS A 149 -13.63 -19.28 14.25
CA LYS A 149 -13.57 -20.68 13.79
C LYS A 149 -14.82 -21.08 13.00
N GLU A 150 -15.95 -20.42 13.26
CA GLU A 150 -17.24 -20.64 12.60
C GLU A 150 -17.17 -20.37 11.09
N ILE A 151 -16.22 -19.55 10.62
CA ILE A 151 -15.97 -19.37 9.18
C ILE A 151 -15.58 -20.71 8.51
N GLY A 152 -14.94 -21.62 9.25
CA GLY A 152 -14.64 -22.97 8.78
C GLY A 152 -15.87 -23.85 8.50
N ASN A 153 -17.08 -23.44 8.91
CA ASN A 153 -18.33 -24.15 8.63
C ASN A 153 -18.94 -23.80 7.26
N ILE A 154 -18.48 -22.73 6.60
CA ILE A 154 -19.00 -22.28 5.30
C ILE A 154 -18.41 -23.15 4.18
N SER A 155 -18.82 -24.41 4.11
CA SER A 155 -18.25 -25.41 3.18
C SER A 155 -18.36 -25.05 1.69
N THR A 156 -19.22 -24.08 1.36
CA THR A 156 -19.41 -23.52 0.02
C THR A 156 -18.34 -22.51 -0.38
N LEU A 157 -17.57 -21.96 0.57
CA LEU A 157 -16.68 -20.83 0.36
C LEU A 157 -15.56 -21.15 -0.64
N VAL A 158 -15.43 -20.29 -1.65
CA VAL A 158 -14.46 -20.39 -2.74
C VAL A 158 -13.37 -19.34 -2.56
N ASN A 159 -13.75 -18.11 -2.19
CA ASN A 159 -12.83 -16.99 -2.00
C ASN A 159 -13.00 -16.41 -0.60
N PHE A 160 -11.88 -16.27 0.12
CA PHE A 160 -11.84 -15.56 1.38
C PHE A 160 -10.69 -14.56 1.38
N THR A 161 -11.01 -13.27 1.34
CA THR A 161 -10.03 -12.18 1.22
C THR A 161 -10.25 -11.10 2.28
N VAL A 162 -9.28 -10.97 3.18
CA VAL A 162 -9.32 -10.05 4.33
C VAL A 162 -8.08 -9.15 4.40
N GLU A 163 -7.41 -8.96 3.26
CA GLU A 163 -6.15 -8.20 3.17
C GLU A 163 -6.30 -6.74 3.65
N PHE A 164 -5.18 -6.15 4.10
CA PHE A 164 -5.11 -4.73 4.50
C PHE A 164 -6.12 -4.38 5.60
N ASN A 165 -6.01 -5.06 6.73
CA ASN A 165 -6.82 -4.86 7.94
C ASN A 165 -5.92 -4.93 9.19
N GLN A 166 -6.52 -5.02 10.37
CA GLN A 166 -5.86 -5.11 11.67
C GLN A 166 -6.23 -6.43 12.38
N PHE A 167 -6.58 -7.48 11.63
CA PHE A 167 -6.90 -8.79 12.21
C PHE A 167 -5.71 -9.36 12.97
N SER A 168 -5.97 -10.05 14.08
CA SER A 168 -4.93 -10.51 15.00
C SER A 168 -5.19 -11.91 15.54
N GLY A 169 -4.23 -12.47 16.27
CA GLY A 169 -4.33 -13.83 16.82
C GLY A 169 -3.98 -14.91 15.80
N VAL A 170 -4.19 -16.17 16.21
CA VAL A 170 -3.81 -17.35 15.42
C VAL A 170 -4.87 -17.71 14.38
N LEU A 171 -4.46 -18.28 13.24
CA LEU A 171 -5.41 -18.79 12.26
C LEU A 171 -6.12 -20.04 12.80
N PRO A 172 -7.47 -20.09 12.74
CA PRO A 172 -8.21 -21.24 13.23
C PRO A 172 -7.97 -22.48 12.34
N PRO A 173 -7.64 -23.65 12.90
CA PRO A 173 -7.50 -24.90 12.15
C PRO A 173 -8.74 -25.29 11.35
N GLU A 174 -9.93 -24.85 11.79
CA GLU A 174 -11.22 -25.10 11.14
C GLU A 174 -11.30 -24.54 9.71
N LEU A 175 -10.50 -23.52 9.35
CA LEU A 175 -10.40 -23.07 7.95
C LEU A 175 -9.93 -24.19 7.02
N GLY A 176 -9.21 -25.20 7.54
CA GLY A 176 -8.84 -26.41 6.79
C GLY A 176 -10.04 -27.26 6.33
N ASN A 177 -11.25 -27.03 6.84
CA ASN A 177 -12.47 -27.73 6.41
C ASN A 177 -13.09 -27.14 5.12
N LEU A 178 -12.59 -25.99 4.64
CA LEU A 178 -13.10 -25.30 3.45
C LEU A 178 -12.63 -26.01 2.17
N SER A 179 -13.22 -27.16 1.86
CA SER A 179 -12.80 -28.05 0.78
C SER A 179 -12.98 -27.50 -0.64
N ARG A 180 -13.65 -26.35 -0.80
CA ARG A 180 -13.85 -25.66 -2.09
C ARG A 180 -13.01 -24.40 -2.23
N LEU A 181 -12.20 -24.06 -1.21
CA LEU A 181 -11.46 -22.81 -1.16
C LEU A 181 -10.39 -22.78 -2.25
N GLU A 182 -10.48 -21.80 -3.14
CA GLU A 182 -9.53 -21.57 -4.22
C GLU A 182 -8.61 -20.38 -3.92
N LYS A 183 -9.11 -19.40 -3.17
CA LYS A 183 -8.37 -18.17 -2.83
C LYS A 183 -8.44 -17.90 -1.33
N LEU A 184 -7.27 -17.75 -0.71
CA LEU A 184 -7.13 -17.35 0.68
C LEU A 184 -6.08 -16.23 0.81
N HIS A 185 -6.56 -15.01 1.02
CA HIS A 185 -5.73 -13.81 1.09
C HIS A 185 -5.80 -13.14 2.46
N LEU A 186 -4.66 -13.11 3.15
CA LEU A 186 -4.50 -12.66 4.53
C LEU A 186 -3.44 -11.55 4.68
N THR A 187 -2.88 -11.07 3.56
CA THR A 187 -1.77 -10.11 3.50
C THR A 187 -2.05 -8.83 4.30
N SER A 188 -1.02 -8.27 4.94
CA SER A 188 -1.08 -6.98 5.66
C SER A 188 -2.12 -6.99 6.78
N ASN A 189 -1.84 -7.81 7.80
CA ASN A 189 -2.61 -7.96 9.03
C ASN A 189 -1.64 -8.23 10.20
N ASN A 190 -2.18 -8.48 11.40
CA ASN A 190 -1.41 -8.75 12.61
C ASN A 190 -1.58 -10.22 13.07
N PHE A 191 -1.74 -11.17 12.14
CA PHE A 191 -1.86 -12.60 12.48
C PHE A 191 -0.58 -13.16 13.09
N THR A 192 -0.72 -14.06 14.06
CA THR A 192 0.38 -14.66 14.83
C THR A 192 0.32 -16.20 14.84
N GLY A 193 1.31 -16.83 15.46
CA GLY A 193 1.38 -18.29 15.60
C GLY A 193 1.85 -19.00 14.33
N GLN A 194 1.75 -20.32 14.31
CA GLN A 194 2.15 -21.17 13.19
C GLN A 194 0.99 -21.37 12.19
N LEU A 195 1.33 -21.67 10.93
CA LEU A 195 0.32 -22.09 9.95
C LEU A 195 -0.32 -23.43 10.37
N PRO A 196 -1.66 -23.54 10.44
CA PRO A 196 -2.33 -24.76 10.91
C PRO A 196 -2.06 -25.97 10.01
N ALA A 197 -1.67 -27.10 10.62
CA ALA A 197 -1.47 -28.36 9.88
C ALA A 197 -2.71 -28.81 9.10
N ALA A 198 -3.90 -28.48 9.60
CA ALA A 198 -5.18 -28.77 8.95
C ALA A 198 -5.32 -28.16 7.53
N PHE A 199 -4.50 -27.14 7.18
CA PHE A 199 -4.52 -26.54 5.85
C PHE A 199 -4.02 -27.50 4.76
N GLU A 200 -3.43 -28.65 5.13
CA GLU A 200 -3.12 -29.73 4.17
C GLU A 200 -4.36 -30.20 3.38
N LYS A 201 -5.56 -30.02 3.94
CA LYS A 201 -6.84 -30.41 3.33
C LYS A 201 -7.30 -29.46 2.21
N LEU A 202 -6.72 -28.26 2.11
CA LEU A 202 -7.09 -27.21 1.14
C LEU A 202 -6.53 -27.48 -0.27
N THR A 203 -6.82 -28.66 -0.80
CA THR A 203 -6.26 -29.17 -2.08
C THR A 203 -6.77 -28.44 -3.33
N THR A 204 -7.83 -27.64 -3.19
CA THR A 204 -8.40 -26.79 -4.26
C THR A 204 -7.71 -25.44 -4.41
N LEU A 205 -6.82 -25.06 -3.47
CA LEU A 205 -6.17 -23.74 -3.47
C LEU A 205 -5.41 -23.47 -4.77
N LYS A 206 -5.62 -22.25 -5.28
CA LYS A 206 -4.98 -21.68 -6.48
C LYS A 206 -4.16 -20.43 -6.16
N ASP A 207 -4.59 -19.62 -5.19
CA ASP A 207 -3.93 -18.37 -4.80
C ASP A 207 -3.91 -18.22 -3.27
N PHE A 208 -2.70 -18.27 -2.69
CA PHE A 208 -2.49 -18.18 -1.24
C PHE A 208 -1.52 -17.04 -0.92
N ARG A 209 -1.95 -16.12 -0.06
CA ARG A 209 -1.17 -14.92 0.30
C ARG A 209 -1.23 -14.62 1.79
N ILE A 210 -0.07 -14.51 2.41
CA ILE A 210 0.09 -14.32 3.86
C ILE A 210 1.20 -13.34 4.22
N GLY A 211 1.62 -12.50 3.26
CA GLY A 211 2.69 -11.53 3.49
C GLY A 211 2.33 -10.50 4.56
N ASP A 212 3.33 -9.78 5.07
CA ASP A 212 3.17 -8.66 5.99
C ASP A 212 2.27 -9.02 7.20
N ASN A 213 2.77 -9.97 7.99
CA ASN A 213 2.11 -10.53 9.17
C ASN A 213 3.17 -10.93 10.22
N GLN A 214 2.74 -11.41 11.39
CA GLN A 214 3.59 -11.79 12.51
C GLN A 214 3.57 -13.31 12.77
N PHE A 215 3.50 -14.12 11.70
CA PHE A 215 3.56 -15.57 11.84
C PHE A 215 4.91 -16.02 12.41
N THR A 216 4.93 -17.23 12.95
CA THR A 216 6.10 -17.85 13.56
C THR A 216 6.26 -19.29 13.06
N GLY A 217 7.42 -19.89 13.31
CA GLY A 217 7.75 -21.23 12.84
C GLY A 217 8.25 -21.25 11.40
N GLU A 218 8.46 -22.44 10.87
CA GLU A 218 8.96 -22.66 9.49
C GLU A 218 7.80 -22.68 8.48
N ILE A 219 8.11 -22.53 7.19
CA ILE A 219 7.15 -22.84 6.13
C ILE A 219 6.88 -24.36 6.14
N PRO A 220 5.67 -24.84 6.50
CA PRO A 220 5.42 -26.26 6.66
C PRO A 220 5.39 -27.01 5.32
N ASN A 221 5.79 -28.29 5.35
CA ASN A 221 5.74 -29.18 4.17
C ASN A 221 4.32 -29.43 3.61
N LEU A 222 3.26 -28.98 4.29
CA LEU A 222 1.88 -29.10 3.82
C LEU A 222 1.66 -28.44 2.44
N ILE A 223 2.50 -27.46 2.04
CA ILE A 223 2.39 -26.80 0.73
C ILE A 223 2.45 -27.81 -0.43
N GLN A 224 3.09 -28.96 -0.24
CA GLN A 224 3.17 -30.03 -1.24
C GLN A 224 1.80 -30.63 -1.62
N LYS A 225 0.78 -30.44 -0.77
CA LYS A 225 -0.59 -30.91 -1.01
C LYS A 225 -1.39 -29.98 -1.92
N TRP A 226 -0.95 -28.73 -2.10
CA TRP A 226 -1.65 -27.72 -2.90
C TRP A 226 -1.22 -27.78 -4.37
N THR A 227 -1.34 -28.94 -5.01
CA THR A 227 -0.87 -29.15 -6.40
C THR A 227 -1.59 -28.30 -7.46
N ASN A 228 -2.68 -27.62 -7.08
CA ASN A 228 -3.41 -26.67 -7.93
C ASN A 228 -2.91 -25.23 -7.83
N LEU A 229 -1.94 -24.96 -6.94
CA LEU A 229 -1.47 -23.62 -6.64
C LEU A 229 -0.79 -22.97 -7.86
N GLN A 230 -1.22 -21.75 -8.17
CA GLN A 230 -0.75 -20.93 -9.27
C GLN A 230 -0.03 -19.67 -8.76
N LYS A 231 -0.38 -19.22 -7.56
CA LYS A 231 0.16 -18.04 -6.92
C LYS A 231 0.42 -18.27 -5.43
N LEU A 232 1.64 -18.00 -5.00
CA LEU A 232 2.08 -18.10 -3.61
C LEU A 232 2.84 -16.84 -3.21
N VAL A 233 2.33 -16.12 -2.21
CA VAL A 233 2.97 -14.90 -1.68
C VAL A 233 3.19 -15.01 -0.17
N ILE A 234 4.46 -15.09 0.21
CA ILE A 234 4.96 -15.15 1.59
C ILE A 234 6.09 -14.12 1.73
N GLN A 235 5.77 -12.84 1.82
CA GLN A 235 6.76 -11.76 1.89
C GLN A 235 6.67 -11.06 3.24
N GLY A 236 7.77 -11.01 4.01
CA GLY A 236 7.76 -10.34 5.32
C GLY A 236 6.72 -10.91 6.29
N SER A 237 6.49 -12.23 6.25
CA SER A 237 5.40 -12.88 6.98
C SER A 237 5.74 -13.24 8.44
N GLY A 238 7.00 -13.09 8.85
CA GLY A 238 7.52 -13.58 10.13
C GLY A 238 7.97 -15.06 10.11
N LEU A 239 7.63 -15.81 9.06
CA LEU A 239 8.07 -17.21 8.91
C LEU A 239 9.58 -17.33 8.77
N SER A 240 10.10 -18.44 9.28
CA SER A 240 11.51 -18.82 9.16
C SER A 240 11.75 -19.74 7.97
N GLY A 241 12.97 -19.67 7.43
CA GLY A 241 13.45 -20.60 6.42
C GLY A 241 13.93 -21.92 7.03
N PRO A 242 14.23 -22.92 6.19
CA PRO A 242 14.34 -22.85 4.74
C PRO A 242 13.00 -22.99 4.00
N ILE A 243 13.01 -22.69 2.69
CA ILE A 243 11.90 -23.06 1.80
C ILE A 243 11.87 -24.60 1.67
N PRO A 244 10.76 -25.26 2.00
CA PRO A 244 10.71 -26.72 2.02
C PRO A 244 10.84 -27.34 0.62
N PRO A 245 11.55 -28.47 0.47
CA PRO A 245 11.74 -29.13 -0.83
C PRO A 245 10.44 -29.66 -1.44
N GLY A 246 9.38 -29.84 -0.63
CA GLY A 246 8.04 -30.18 -1.10
C GLY A 246 7.44 -29.17 -2.08
N ILE A 247 8.03 -27.98 -2.24
CA ILE A 247 7.64 -27.00 -3.26
C ILE A 247 7.84 -27.52 -4.71
N ALA A 248 8.70 -28.53 -4.92
CA ALA A 248 9.02 -29.07 -6.25
C ALA A 248 7.84 -29.63 -7.05
N VAL A 249 6.77 -30.02 -6.36
CA VAL A 249 5.58 -30.63 -7.00
C VAL A 249 4.59 -29.60 -7.53
N LEU A 250 4.79 -28.31 -7.27
CA LEU A 250 3.87 -27.21 -7.64
C LEU A 250 4.05 -26.77 -9.11
N GLY A 251 3.90 -27.69 -10.06
CA GLY A 251 4.15 -27.44 -11.48
C GLY A 251 3.16 -26.49 -12.19
N LYS A 252 2.10 -26.04 -11.51
CA LYS A 252 1.14 -25.05 -12.04
C LYS A 252 1.49 -23.60 -11.68
N MET A 253 2.60 -23.39 -10.97
CA MET A 253 3.00 -22.08 -10.48
C MET A 253 3.26 -21.08 -11.61
N THR A 254 2.75 -19.86 -11.41
CA THR A 254 2.97 -18.72 -12.31
C THR A 254 3.54 -17.49 -11.60
N ASP A 255 3.30 -17.38 -10.28
CA ASP A 255 3.75 -16.25 -9.46
C ASP A 255 4.19 -16.77 -8.08
N LEU A 256 5.49 -16.89 -7.86
CA LEU A 256 6.09 -17.34 -6.61
C LEU A 256 6.88 -16.20 -5.98
N ARG A 257 6.43 -15.73 -4.82
CA ARG A 257 7.09 -14.66 -4.07
C ARG A 257 7.27 -15.09 -2.63
N ILE A 258 8.51 -15.39 -2.27
CA ILE A 258 8.91 -15.65 -0.89
C ILE A 258 10.04 -14.68 -0.56
N SER A 259 9.87 -13.89 0.49
CA SER A 259 10.92 -12.96 0.91
C SER A 259 10.98 -12.73 2.41
N ASP A 260 12.17 -12.31 2.85
CA ASP A 260 12.43 -11.86 4.23
C ASP A 260 12.13 -12.96 5.25
N LEU A 261 12.64 -14.16 4.97
CA LEU A 261 12.53 -15.30 5.88
C LEU A 261 13.50 -15.14 7.04
N GLN A 262 13.03 -15.40 8.26
CA GLN A 262 13.90 -15.44 9.43
C GLN A 262 14.90 -16.58 9.30
N GLY A 263 16.19 -16.29 9.51
CA GLY A 263 17.26 -17.29 9.43
C GLY A 263 17.59 -17.89 10.80
N ASN A 264 17.88 -19.18 10.85
CA ASN A 264 18.50 -19.85 12.01
C ASN A 264 20.04 -19.77 11.98
N GLY A 265 20.62 -18.94 11.11
CA GLY A 265 22.06 -18.78 10.92
C GLY A 265 22.67 -19.72 9.88
N THR A 266 22.13 -20.94 9.71
CA THR A 266 22.57 -21.88 8.67
C THR A 266 21.84 -21.59 7.35
N GLY A 267 22.57 -21.24 6.30
CA GLY A 267 21.99 -21.04 4.97
C GLY A 267 21.42 -22.33 4.37
N ALA A 268 20.52 -22.22 3.40
CA ALA A 268 19.91 -23.35 2.71
C ALA A 268 20.18 -23.31 1.20
N PRO A 269 20.30 -24.47 0.52
CA PRO A 269 20.51 -24.47 -0.92
C PRO A 269 19.30 -23.90 -1.67
N PHE A 270 19.52 -23.55 -2.93
CA PHE A 270 18.45 -23.09 -3.81
C PHE A 270 17.29 -24.11 -3.87
N PRO A 271 16.02 -23.69 -3.72
CA PRO A 271 14.89 -24.62 -3.70
C PRO A 271 14.70 -25.34 -5.05
N PRO A 272 14.21 -26.60 -5.05
CA PRO A 272 14.00 -27.36 -6.28
C PRO A 272 12.79 -26.82 -7.07
N LEU A 273 13.01 -25.90 -8.00
CA LEU A 273 11.95 -25.24 -8.78
C LEU A 273 11.88 -25.65 -10.26
N ALA A 274 12.70 -26.60 -10.71
CA ALA A 274 12.86 -26.96 -12.13
C ALA A 274 11.53 -27.25 -12.87
N ASN A 275 10.53 -27.80 -12.18
CA ASN A 275 9.23 -28.13 -12.78
C ASN A 275 8.32 -26.92 -13.04
N MET A 276 8.67 -25.72 -12.58
CA MET A 276 7.81 -24.52 -12.62
C MET A 276 8.01 -23.69 -13.90
N THR A 277 7.96 -24.33 -15.06
CA THR A 277 8.30 -23.70 -16.37
C THR A 277 7.35 -22.58 -16.79
N LYS A 278 6.19 -22.43 -16.14
CA LYS A 278 5.20 -21.37 -16.40
C LYS A 278 5.39 -20.11 -15.53
N LEU A 279 6.45 -20.04 -14.73
CA LEU A 279 6.73 -18.89 -13.87
C LEU A 279 6.87 -17.59 -14.68
N LYS A 280 6.14 -16.57 -14.24
CA LYS A 280 6.21 -15.18 -14.71
C LYS A 280 6.89 -14.28 -13.68
N THR A 281 6.74 -14.59 -12.39
CA THR A 281 7.37 -13.87 -11.31
C THR A 281 8.00 -14.86 -10.35
N LEU A 282 9.30 -14.70 -10.11
CA LEU A 282 10.06 -15.44 -9.12
C LEU A 282 10.79 -14.44 -8.23
N ILE A 283 10.36 -14.34 -6.97
CA ILE A 283 11.01 -13.54 -5.94
C ILE A 283 11.40 -14.48 -4.80
N LEU A 284 12.70 -14.60 -4.53
CA LEU A 284 13.31 -15.35 -3.44
C LEU A 284 14.29 -14.45 -2.66
N ARG A 285 13.91 -13.20 -2.44
CA ARG A 285 14.75 -12.17 -1.83
C ARG A 285 14.94 -12.41 -0.34
N SER A 286 16.15 -12.21 0.20
CA SER A 286 16.38 -12.28 1.65
C SER A 286 15.87 -13.59 2.28
N CYS A 287 16.19 -14.71 1.65
CA CYS A 287 15.74 -16.06 2.05
C CYS A 287 16.89 -16.91 2.64
N ASN A 288 18.05 -16.29 2.89
CA ASN A 288 19.26 -16.97 3.38
C ASN A 288 19.72 -18.13 2.49
N ILE A 289 19.53 -17.99 1.17
CA ILE A 289 19.89 -19.02 0.17
C ILE A 289 21.40 -18.99 -0.08
N ILE A 290 22.06 -20.16 -0.07
CA ILE A 290 23.50 -20.35 -0.32
C ILE A 290 23.76 -21.19 -1.58
N GLY A 291 25.00 -21.14 -2.04
CA GLY A 291 25.50 -21.90 -3.18
C GLY A 291 25.21 -21.21 -4.51
N ARG A 292 25.40 -21.95 -5.61
CA ARG A 292 25.29 -21.42 -6.96
C ARG A 292 23.83 -21.27 -7.40
N ILE A 293 23.61 -20.32 -8.29
CA ILE A 293 22.35 -20.22 -9.03
C ILE A 293 22.25 -21.44 -9.96
N PRO A 294 21.19 -22.27 -9.89
CA PRO A 294 21.03 -23.43 -10.76
C PRO A 294 20.75 -23.08 -12.22
N ASP A 295 21.28 -23.89 -13.16
CA ASP A 295 21.10 -23.69 -14.61
C ASP A 295 19.63 -23.69 -15.05
N PHE A 296 18.77 -24.48 -14.40
CA PHE A 296 17.35 -24.57 -14.74
C PHE A 296 16.61 -23.23 -14.60
N VAL A 297 17.13 -22.27 -13.83
CA VAL A 297 16.54 -20.92 -13.72
C VAL A 297 16.52 -20.23 -15.09
N GLY A 298 17.52 -20.51 -15.94
CA GLY A 298 17.57 -20.07 -17.32
C GLY A 298 16.47 -20.64 -18.22
N GLU A 299 15.84 -21.76 -17.84
CA GLU A 299 14.77 -22.41 -18.62
C GLU A 299 13.41 -21.72 -18.44
N PHE A 300 13.28 -20.79 -17.49
CA PHE A 300 12.04 -20.03 -17.25
C PHE A 300 11.83 -18.92 -18.29
N SER A 301 11.64 -19.30 -19.55
CA SER A 301 11.50 -18.37 -20.68
C SER A 301 10.31 -17.41 -20.60
N SER A 302 9.31 -17.71 -19.75
CA SER A 302 8.13 -16.85 -19.52
C SER A 302 8.34 -15.79 -18.41
N LEU A 303 9.52 -15.77 -17.78
CA LEU A 303 9.79 -14.95 -16.61
C LEU A 303 9.84 -13.46 -16.98
N LYS A 304 9.09 -12.65 -16.24
CA LYS A 304 9.07 -11.19 -16.31
C LYS A 304 9.86 -10.53 -15.19
N THR A 305 9.84 -11.16 -14.01
CA THR A 305 10.53 -10.65 -12.82
C THR A 305 11.29 -11.79 -12.16
N LEU A 306 12.60 -11.60 -12.02
CA LEU A 306 13.49 -12.45 -11.24
C LEU A 306 14.10 -11.61 -10.14
N ASP A 307 13.90 -11.99 -8.88
CA ASP A 307 14.56 -11.35 -7.75
C ASP A 307 15.16 -12.42 -6.83
N LEU A 308 16.49 -12.49 -6.82
CA LEU A 308 17.29 -13.35 -5.95
C LEU A 308 18.16 -12.51 -5.00
N SER A 309 17.81 -11.24 -4.80
CA SER A 309 18.63 -10.29 -4.07
C SER A 309 18.75 -10.61 -2.57
N PHE A 310 19.81 -10.09 -1.94
CA PHE A 310 20.07 -10.20 -0.51
C PHE A 310 20.14 -11.65 0.00
N ASN A 311 20.74 -12.54 -0.78
CA ASN A 311 21.04 -13.90 -0.37
C ASN A 311 22.56 -14.08 -0.19
N LYS A 312 23.02 -15.33 -0.08
CA LYS A 312 24.42 -15.71 0.02
C LYS A 312 24.81 -16.55 -1.21
N LEU A 313 24.25 -16.23 -2.37
CA LEU A 313 24.50 -16.95 -3.62
C LEU A 313 25.94 -16.68 -4.09
N ASP A 314 26.64 -17.71 -4.55
CA ASP A 314 28.02 -17.65 -5.00
C ASP A 314 28.20 -18.21 -6.43
N GLY A 315 29.44 -18.17 -6.93
CA GLY A 315 29.77 -18.62 -8.28
C GLY A 315 29.36 -17.64 -9.37
N GLU A 316 29.47 -18.08 -10.61
CA GLU A 316 29.21 -17.28 -11.81
C GLU A 316 27.72 -17.25 -12.16
N ILE A 317 27.28 -16.22 -12.90
CA ILE A 317 25.95 -16.22 -13.49
C ILE A 317 25.92 -17.30 -14.59
N PRO A 318 25.01 -18.30 -14.54
CA PRO A 318 24.98 -19.37 -15.53
C PRO A 318 24.74 -18.87 -16.96
N ASP A 319 25.40 -19.49 -17.96
CA ASP A 319 25.17 -19.18 -19.38
C ASP A 319 23.71 -19.39 -19.81
N SER A 320 23.00 -20.32 -19.14
CA SER A 320 21.58 -20.57 -19.36
C SER A 320 20.70 -19.34 -19.10
N PHE A 321 21.18 -18.33 -18.37
CA PHE A 321 20.46 -17.08 -18.13
C PHE A 321 20.15 -16.29 -19.41
N LEU A 322 20.79 -16.63 -20.53
CA LEU A 322 20.35 -16.14 -21.85
C LEU A 322 18.86 -16.44 -22.11
N GLY A 323 18.32 -17.51 -21.55
CA GLY A 323 16.90 -17.88 -21.65
C GLY A 323 15.95 -16.95 -20.89
N VAL A 324 16.42 -16.24 -19.86
CA VAL A 324 15.64 -15.23 -19.11
C VAL A 324 15.92 -13.79 -19.54
N LYS A 325 16.63 -13.58 -20.66
CA LYS A 325 16.98 -12.25 -21.17
C LYS A 325 15.79 -11.32 -21.45
N GLN A 326 14.60 -11.89 -21.66
CA GLN A 326 13.36 -11.13 -21.91
C GLN A 326 12.68 -10.64 -20.63
N ALA A 327 13.18 -11.03 -19.46
CA ALA A 327 12.65 -10.56 -18.19
C ALA A 327 12.77 -9.04 -18.09
N THR A 328 11.71 -8.40 -17.62
CA THR A 328 11.63 -6.95 -17.44
C THR A 328 12.50 -6.48 -16.29
N TYR A 329 12.64 -7.29 -15.24
CA TYR A 329 13.44 -6.96 -14.07
C TYR A 329 14.21 -8.18 -13.59
N ILE A 330 15.52 -8.03 -13.39
CA ILE A 330 16.39 -9.05 -12.81
C ILE A 330 17.19 -8.42 -11.68
N TYR A 331 16.98 -8.87 -10.45
CA TYR A 331 17.68 -8.40 -9.27
C TYR A 331 18.54 -9.51 -8.68
N LEU A 332 19.86 -9.36 -8.78
CA LEU A 332 20.86 -10.23 -8.16
C LEU A 332 21.68 -9.47 -7.09
N THR A 333 21.24 -8.28 -6.71
CA THR A 333 21.94 -7.38 -5.80
C THR A 333 22.19 -8.01 -4.42
N GLY A 334 23.31 -7.70 -3.79
CA GLY A 334 23.62 -8.13 -2.42
C GLY A 334 23.82 -9.63 -2.29
N ASN A 335 24.68 -10.20 -3.13
CA ASN A 335 25.07 -11.62 -3.11
C ASN A 335 26.61 -11.75 -3.11
N GLN A 336 27.13 -12.96 -3.30
CA GLN A 336 28.56 -13.28 -3.38
C GLN A 336 28.96 -13.73 -4.80
N LEU A 337 28.17 -13.38 -5.83
CA LEU A 337 28.38 -13.81 -7.22
C LEU A 337 29.71 -13.28 -7.75
N ASN A 338 30.40 -14.07 -8.57
CA ASN A 338 31.73 -13.78 -9.11
C ASN A 338 31.82 -14.16 -10.59
N GLY A 339 33.04 -14.19 -11.15
CA GLY A 339 33.26 -14.46 -12.57
C GLY A 339 33.07 -13.23 -13.45
N THR A 340 32.85 -13.44 -14.75
CA THR A 340 32.54 -12.40 -15.73
C THR A 340 31.04 -12.17 -15.82
N VAL A 341 30.64 -10.95 -16.18
CA VAL A 341 29.23 -10.64 -16.44
C VAL A 341 28.88 -11.05 -17.87
N PRO A 342 27.82 -11.84 -18.11
CA PRO A 342 27.41 -12.21 -19.46
C PRO A 342 27.16 -11.02 -20.38
N ASP A 343 27.67 -11.11 -21.62
CA ASP A 343 27.60 -10.06 -22.65
C ASP A 343 26.20 -9.48 -22.90
N TRP A 344 25.17 -10.32 -22.85
CA TRP A 344 23.80 -9.89 -23.10
C TRP A 344 23.28 -8.96 -21.98
N ILE A 345 23.76 -9.14 -20.75
CA ILE A 345 23.43 -8.24 -19.63
C ILE A 345 24.06 -6.88 -19.92
N ILE A 346 25.32 -6.86 -20.37
CA ILE A 346 26.07 -5.63 -20.68
C ILE A 346 25.42 -4.85 -21.83
N LYS A 347 24.98 -5.55 -22.88
CA LYS A 347 24.45 -4.94 -24.11
C LYS A 347 22.97 -4.53 -23.98
N ASP A 348 22.14 -5.40 -23.39
CA ASP A 348 20.68 -5.30 -23.46
C ASP A 348 19.99 -5.25 -22.07
N GLY A 349 20.74 -5.41 -20.98
CA GLY A 349 20.23 -5.54 -19.61
C GLY A 349 19.77 -4.22 -18.97
N LYS A 350 18.77 -3.56 -19.57
CA LYS A 350 18.28 -2.23 -19.13
C LYS A 350 17.75 -2.18 -17.69
N SER A 351 17.41 -3.32 -17.09
CA SER A 351 16.78 -3.44 -15.77
C SER A 351 17.39 -4.62 -14.99
N VAL A 352 18.70 -4.80 -15.10
CA VAL A 352 19.45 -5.83 -14.37
C VAL A 352 20.28 -5.17 -13.27
N ASP A 353 20.03 -5.55 -12.02
CA ASP A 353 20.78 -5.06 -10.86
C ASP A 353 21.76 -6.13 -10.36
N LEU A 354 23.05 -5.87 -10.55
CA LEU A 354 24.16 -6.73 -10.13
C LEU A 354 24.95 -6.15 -8.96
N SER A 355 24.47 -5.06 -8.35
CA SER A 355 25.21 -4.32 -7.34
C SER A 355 25.54 -5.18 -6.11
N TYR A 356 26.62 -4.85 -5.40
CA TYR A 356 27.06 -5.55 -4.20
C TYR A 356 27.34 -7.05 -4.44
N ASN A 357 28.15 -7.34 -5.47
CA ASN A 357 28.69 -8.67 -5.80
C ASN A 357 30.22 -8.60 -6.03
N ASN A 358 30.83 -9.73 -6.43
CA ASN A 358 32.28 -9.95 -6.57
C ASN A 358 32.73 -10.22 -8.03
N PHE A 359 32.10 -9.60 -9.04
CA PHE A 359 32.45 -9.79 -10.45
C PHE A 359 33.84 -9.25 -10.82
N ARG A 360 34.52 -9.92 -11.75
CA ARG A 360 35.82 -9.49 -12.30
C ARG A 360 35.59 -8.41 -13.36
N ASN A 361 36.24 -7.25 -13.19
CA ASN A 361 36.22 -6.17 -14.16
C ASN A 361 36.85 -6.63 -15.50
N GLU A 362 36.05 -6.82 -16.54
CA GLU A 362 36.52 -6.53 -17.88
C GLU A 362 36.35 -5.04 -18.16
N SER A 363 37.43 -4.46 -18.67
CA SER A 363 37.66 -3.06 -18.87
C SER A 363 36.68 -2.41 -19.85
N SER A 364 35.63 -1.75 -19.36
CA SER A 364 35.06 -0.51 -19.95
C SER A 364 33.96 0.06 -19.06
N CYS A 365 34.26 1.14 -18.34
CA CYS A 365 33.23 1.92 -17.64
C CYS A 365 32.51 2.87 -18.60
N GLN A 366 31.92 2.30 -19.65
CA GLN A 366 30.90 2.92 -20.47
C GLN A 366 30.00 1.82 -21.03
N GLN A 367 28.88 1.53 -20.36
CA GLN A 367 27.61 1.18 -21.02
C GLN A 367 26.46 1.14 -20.01
N ARG A 368 25.27 1.46 -20.51
CA ARG A 368 24.10 2.04 -19.83
C ARG A 368 23.46 1.14 -18.78
N ASN A 369 22.75 1.75 -17.82
CA ASN A 369 21.70 1.19 -16.94
C ASN A 369 22.03 -0.02 -16.04
N ILE A 370 23.28 -0.50 -15.99
CA ILE A 370 23.67 -1.61 -15.13
C ILE A 370 24.37 -1.05 -13.89
N ALA A 371 23.78 -1.24 -12.72
CA ALA A 371 24.42 -0.91 -11.44
C ALA A 371 25.45 -2.00 -11.09
N SER A 372 26.57 -2.06 -11.80
CA SER A 372 27.71 -2.93 -11.44
C SER A 372 28.60 -2.20 -10.44
N LEU A 373 28.19 -2.18 -9.18
CA LEU A 373 29.04 -1.72 -8.08
C LEU A 373 29.54 -2.97 -7.35
N GLY A 374 30.75 -3.43 -7.72
CA GLY A 374 31.46 -4.46 -6.98
C GLY A 374 31.83 -3.98 -5.58
N ASN A 375 31.82 -4.88 -4.60
CA ASN A 375 32.27 -4.58 -3.24
C ASN A 375 33.80 -4.49 -3.23
N VAL A 376 34.36 -3.28 -3.42
CA VAL A 376 35.82 -3.11 -3.45
C VAL A 376 36.34 -2.69 -2.09
N SER A 377 36.74 -3.68 -1.30
CA SER A 377 37.58 -3.47 -0.12
C SER A 377 38.95 -2.92 -0.57
N GLY A 378 39.13 -1.61 -0.50
CA GLY A 378 40.46 -0.98 -0.41
C GLY A 378 41.26 -0.75 -1.70
N ARG A 379 40.67 -0.85 -2.90
CA ARG A 379 41.32 -0.42 -4.15
C ARG A 379 40.43 0.52 -4.96
N THR A 380 40.96 1.68 -5.34
CA THR A 380 40.24 2.68 -6.14
C THR A 380 39.94 2.09 -7.52
N VAL A 381 38.65 1.96 -7.87
CA VAL A 381 38.24 1.54 -9.22
C VAL A 381 38.60 2.66 -10.20
N PRO A 382 39.35 2.39 -11.29
CA PRO A 382 39.84 3.42 -12.21
C PRO A 382 38.74 4.34 -12.79
N CYS A 383 37.50 3.89 -12.86
CA CYS A 383 36.41 4.68 -13.42
C CYS A 383 35.62 5.57 -12.46
N LEU A 384 35.98 5.59 -11.18
CA LEU A 384 35.58 6.67 -10.28
C LEU A 384 36.37 7.97 -10.54
N ARG A 385 37.37 7.96 -11.43
CA ARG A 385 38.17 9.15 -11.78
C ARG A 385 37.54 10.06 -12.84
N SER A 386 36.54 9.59 -13.60
CA SER A 386 35.99 10.35 -14.74
C SER A 386 34.52 10.76 -14.61
N LEU A 387 33.87 10.45 -13.48
CA LEU A 387 32.64 11.13 -13.09
C LEU A 387 33.04 12.44 -12.41
N PRO A 388 32.34 13.57 -12.61
CA PRO A 388 32.62 14.81 -11.89
C PRO A 388 32.21 14.63 -10.42
N CYS A 389 33.03 13.92 -9.67
CA CYS A 389 32.99 13.76 -8.23
C CYS A 389 34.34 14.19 -7.67
N GLN A 390 34.76 15.40 -8.02
CA GLN A 390 35.97 15.99 -7.47
C GLN A 390 35.60 16.87 -6.28
N LYS A 391 35.31 16.23 -5.13
CA LYS A 391 35.67 16.76 -3.78
C LYS A 391 35.36 15.88 -2.57
N ILE A 392 34.65 14.75 -2.69
CA ILE A 392 34.26 13.98 -1.48
C ILE A 392 35.16 12.77 -1.20
N ILE A 393 35.83 12.19 -2.21
CA ILE A 393 36.61 10.95 -2.03
C ILE A 393 37.91 11.15 -1.21
N ASN A 394 38.45 12.37 -1.14
CA ASN A 394 39.64 12.64 -0.32
C ASN A 394 39.35 12.72 1.20
N SER A 395 38.09 12.63 1.63
CA SER A 395 37.72 12.66 3.06
C SER A 395 37.49 11.28 3.68
N LEU A 396 37.44 10.20 2.90
CA LEU A 396 36.99 8.88 3.38
C LEU A 396 38.08 7.78 3.28
N LEU A 397 39.30 8.14 2.89
CA LEU A 397 40.47 7.25 2.91
C LEU A 397 41.61 7.88 3.73
N SER A 398 41.40 8.03 5.02
CA SER A 398 42.47 8.06 6.02
C SER A 398 42.26 6.90 6.99
N ALA A 399 42.68 5.71 6.55
CA ALA A 399 43.00 4.63 7.44
C ALA A 399 44.30 4.99 8.16
N ASP A 400 44.19 5.78 9.24
CA ASP A 400 45.16 5.88 10.33
C ASP A 400 44.58 6.77 11.43
N PHE A 401 43.53 6.28 12.11
CA PHE A 401 43.09 6.87 13.37
C PHE A 401 43.74 6.10 14.53
N LYS A 402 44.80 6.68 15.10
CA LYS A 402 45.31 6.31 16.42
C LYS A 402 44.47 7.05 17.47
N PRO A 403 43.80 6.37 18.41
CA PRO A 403 43.07 7.07 19.47
C PRO A 403 44.07 7.86 20.34
N PRO A 404 43.81 9.14 20.64
CA PRO A 404 44.65 9.89 21.55
C PRO A 404 44.46 9.37 22.98
N SER A 405 45.57 9.15 23.66
CA SER A 405 45.68 8.84 25.08
C SER A 405 45.08 9.96 25.94
N GLU A 406 44.35 9.58 26.98
CA GLU A 406 43.96 10.48 28.06
C GLU A 406 45.20 11.18 28.63
N ASN A 407 45.22 12.51 28.58
CA ASN A 407 45.65 13.34 29.69
C ASN A 407 45.33 14.83 29.45
N SER A 408 44.71 15.40 30.50
CA SER A 408 44.68 16.80 30.92
C SER A 408 43.92 17.87 30.10
N SER A 409 42.71 18.15 30.62
CA SER A 409 42.28 19.42 31.25
C SER A 409 41.71 20.59 30.41
N SER A 410 40.60 21.13 30.95
CA SER A 410 39.93 22.44 30.73
C SER A 410 38.98 22.53 29.52
N THR A 411 37.72 22.98 29.59
CA THR A 411 36.86 23.59 30.63
C THR A 411 35.40 23.34 30.17
N GLY A 412 34.56 22.74 31.02
CA GLY A 412 33.20 22.35 30.66
C GLY A 412 32.18 23.48 30.78
N THR A 413 31.33 23.62 29.76
CA THR A 413 30.02 24.28 29.85
C THR A 413 29.03 23.33 30.51
N SER A 414 28.30 23.81 31.52
CA SER A 414 27.47 22.97 32.39
C SER A 414 26.27 22.36 31.66
N ALA A 415 25.91 21.12 32.01
CA ALA A 415 24.76 20.39 31.49
C ALA A 415 23.40 21.10 31.66
N GLY A 416 23.31 22.10 32.56
CA GLY A 416 22.09 22.89 32.75
C GLY A 416 21.72 23.79 31.57
N THR A 417 22.70 24.24 30.78
CA THR A 417 22.45 25.12 29.62
C THR A 417 21.87 24.34 28.44
N VAL A 418 22.26 23.08 28.27
CA VAL A 418 21.76 22.21 27.19
C VAL A 418 20.31 21.80 27.44
N VAL A 419 19.96 21.51 28.70
CA VAL A 419 18.57 21.20 29.07
C VAL A 419 17.66 22.42 28.91
N GLY A 420 18.15 23.63 29.23
CA GLY A 420 17.39 24.88 29.03
C GLY A 420 17.07 25.19 27.56
N ILE A 421 18.03 24.94 26.64
CA ILE A 421 17.85 25.19 25.20
C ILE A 421 16.84 24.20 24.59
N VAL A 422 16.90 22.92 24.96
CA VAL A 422 15.97 21.90 24.47
C VAL A 422 14.55 22.14 25.01
N SER A 423 14.44 22.57 26.27
CA SER A 423 13.14 22.90 26.88
C SER A 423 12.49 24.12 26.23
N ALA A 424 13.27 25.16 25.91
CA ALA A 424 12.77 26.36 25.25
C ALA A 424 12.32 26.10 23.81
N ALA A 425 13.03 25.26 23.06
CA ALA A 425 12.65 24.89 21.69
C ALA A 425 11.34 24.09 21.65
N VAL A 426 11.14 23.17 22.60
CA VAL A 426 9.89 22.39 22.70
C VAL A 426 8.71 23.29 23.05
N VAL A 427 8.87 24.22 23.99
CA VAL A 427 7.82 25.19 24.35
C VAL A 427 7.49 26.14 23.19
N PHE A 428 8.49 26.54 22.40
CA PHE A 428 8.29 27.40 21.23
C PHE A 428 7.51 26.68 20.12
N VAL A 429 7.78 25.39 19.89
CA VAL A 429 7.03 24.54 18.96
C VAL A 429 5.58 24.39 19.41
N PHE A 430 5.33 24.14 20.70
CA PHE A 430 3.96 24.04 21.22
C PHE A 430 3.22 25.38 21.23
N LEU A 431 3.90 26.51 21.42
CA LEU A 431 3.32 27.85 21.27
C LEU A 431 2.92 28.15 19.82
N ILE A 432 3.77 27.80 18.85
CA ILE A 432 3.43 27.93 17.42
C ILE A 432 2.25 27.04 17.07
N LEU A 433 2.26 25.77 17.50
CA LEU A 433 1.14 24.85 17.28
C LEU A 433 -0.16 25.32 17.96
N GLY A 434 -0.06 25.91 19.16
CA GLY A 434 -1.20 26.49 19.88
C GLY A 434 -1.74 27.76 19.23
N ILE A 435 -0.87 28.63 18.69
CA ILE A 435 -1.28 29.83 17.92
C ILE A 435 -1.91 29.43 16.58
N LEU A 436 -1.38 28.41 15.91
CA LEU A 436 -1.94 27.85 14.68
C LEU A 436 -3.29 27.14 14.92
N TRP A 437 -3.47 26.51 16.09
CA TRP A 437 -4.74 25.95 16.54
C TRP A 437 -5.76 27.06 16.85
N TRP A 438 -5.36 28.09 17.60
CA TRP A 438 -6.22 29.22 18.00
C TRP A 438 -6.67 30.07 16.80
N LYS A 439 -5.82 30.22 15.77
CA LYS A 439 -6.17 30.90 14.51
C LYS A 439 -6.99 30.06 13.53
N GLY A 440 -7.38 28.84 13.90
CA GLY A 440 -8.30 28.02 13.10
C GLY A 440 -7.70 27.38 11.84
N CYS A 441 -6.38 27.43 11.64
CA CYS A 441 -5.72 26.85 10.46
C CYS A 441 -5.83 25.31 10.37
N PHE A 442 -6.17 24.64 11.48
CA PHE A 442 -6.21 23.18 11.55
C PHE A 442 -7.60 22.57 11.83
N GLY A 443 -8.65 23.38 11.91
CA GLY A 443 -10.00 22.95 12.34
C GLY A 443 -10.77 22.05 11.35
N GLN A 444 -10.32 21.92 10.11
CA GLN A 444 -11.04 21.13 9.09
C GLN A 444 -10.18 20.15 8.27
N LYS A 445 -8.84 20.24 8.30
CA LYS A 445 -7.96 19.43 7.42
C LYS A 445 -7.17 18.28 8.09
N ILE A 446 -7.17 18.13 9.44
CA ILE A 446 -6.53 16.95 10.11
C ILE A 446 -7.49 15.75 10.29
N LYS A 447 -8.63 15.70 9.60
CA LYS A 447 -9.45 14.46 9.59
C LYS A 447 -8.91 13.37 8.64
N ASN A 448 -7.86 13.67 7.86
CA ASN A 448 -7.34 12.78 6.82
C ASN A 448 -5.90 12.28 7.04
N LEU A 449 -5.37 12.34 8.27
CA LEU A 449 -4.09 11.66 8.55
C LEU A 449 -4.33 10.18 8.89
N SER A 450 -4.73 9.40 7.89
CA SER A 450 -4.76 7.93 7.95
C SER A 450 -3.35 7.39 7.74
N LEU A 451 -2.97 6.38 8.52
CA LEU A 451 -1.74 5.59 8.40
C LEU A 451 -1.76 4.66 7.16
N SER A 452 -2.14 5.20 6.01
CA SER A 452 -2.19 4.55 4.70
C SER A 452 -1.95 5.62 3.65
N ASN A 453 -0.68 5.88 3.30
CA ASN A 453 -0.33 6.94 2.35
C ASN A 453 -1.00 6.68 0.98
N PRO A 454 -1.77 7.63 0.43
CA PRO A 454 -2.34 7.55 -0.92
C PRO A 454 -1.24 7.42 -2.00
N PRO A 455 -1.55 6.90 -3.21
CA PRO A 455 -0.60 6.84 -4.31
C PRO A 455 -0.05 8.25 -4.63
N GLY A 456 1.27 8.41 -4.56
CA GLY A 456 1.97 9.70 -4.77
C GLY A 456 2.75 10.22 -3.55
N TYR A 457 2.47 9.72 -2.33
CA TYR A 457 3.24 10.07 -1.12
C TYR A 457 4.33 9.05 -0.79
N MET A 458 4.26 7.85 -1.39
CA MET A 458 5.26 6.82 -1.20
C MET A 458 6.49 7.09 -2.07
N ALA A 459 7.67 7.04 -1.45
CA ALA A 459 8.92 7.10 -2.17
C ALA A 459 8.99 6.02 -3.27
N PRO A 460 9.56 6.30 -4.46
CA PRO A 460 9.60 5.34 -5.55
C PRO A 460 10.21 3.99 -5.17
N GLU A 461 11.27 3.98 -4.37
CA GLU A 461 11.88 2.74 -3.88
C GLU A 461 10.99 2.00 -2.88
N TYR A 462 10.15 2.69 -2.12
CA TYR A 462 9.19 2.05 -1.21
C TYR A 462 7.99 1.52 -2.00
N ALA A 463 7.42 2.32 -2.89
CA ALA A 463 6.29 1.95 -3.75
C ALA A 463 6.62 0.82 -4.73
N MET A 464 7.83 0.84 -5.31
CA MET A 464 8.23 -0.14 -6.33
C MET A 464 8.95 -1.37 -5.74
N ARG A 465 9.63 -1.23 -4.59
CA ARG A 465 10.53 -2.27 -4.04
C ARG A 465 10.24 -2.67 -2.60
N GLY A 466 9.31 -2.02 -1.91
CA GLY A 466 8.98 -2.28 -0.50
C GLY A 466 10.08 -1.88 0.49
N TYR A 467 11.06 -1.07 0.07
CA TYR A 467 12.16 -0.63 0.93
C TYR A 467 11.77 0.51 1.84
N LEU A 468 11.40 0.17 3.07
CA LEU A 468 11.20 1.16 4.12
C LEU A 468 12.57 1.63 4.62
N THR A 469 12.89 2.90 4.40
CA THR A 469 14.13 3.54 4.82
C THR A 469 13.82 4.91 5.41
N ASP A 470 14.73 5.48 6.20
CA ASP A 470 14.65 6.86 6.67
C ASP A 470 14.52 7.87 5.50
N LYS A 471 15.04 7.53 4.31
CA LYS A 471 14.89 8.32 3.08
C LYS A 471 13.50 8.27 2.48
N ALA A 472 12.70 7.25 2.78
CA ALA A 472 11.30 7.20 2.37
C ALA A 472 10.45 8.20 3.18
N ASP A 473 10.78 8.39 4.46
CA ASP A 473 10.16 9.43 5.29
C ASP A 473 10.54 10.83 4.80
N VAL A 474 11.80 11.04 4.41
CA VAL A 474 12.26 12.30 3.79
C VAL A 474 11.47 12.61 2.52
N TYR A 475 11.23 11.62 1.66
CA TYR A 475 10.42 11.82 0.45
C TYR A 475 8.99 12.23 0.77
N SER A 476 8.35 11.49 1.69
CA SER A 476 6.98 11.76 2.12
C SER A 476 6.86 13.18 2.70
N PHE A 477 7.84 13.62 3.49
CA PHE A 477 7.95 14.98 3.98
C PHE A 477 8.03 16.01 2.84
N GLY A 478 8.82 15.74 1.81
CA GLY A 478 8.93 16.62 0.64
C GLY A 478 7.59 16.83 -0.06
N ILE A 479 6.81 15.78 -0.26
CA ILE A 479 5.47 15.87 -0.85
C ILE A 479 4.53 16.71 0.03
N VAL A 480 4.49 16.44 1.33
CA VAL A 480 3.65 17.21 2.28
C VAL A 480 4.06 18.68 2.33
N ALA A 481 5.36 18.97 2.25
CA ALA A 481 5.84 20.35 2.19
C ALA A 481 5.34 21.09 0.94
N LEU A 482 5.25 20.43 -0.22
CA LEU A 482 4.64 21.03 -1.42
C LEU A 482 3.14 21.30 -1.24
N GLU A 483 2.41 20.41 -0.56
CA GLU A 483 0.99 20.63 -0.26
C GLU A 483 0.77 21.80 0.69
N ILE A 484 1.63 21.95 1.70
CA ILE A 484 1.57 23.07 2.64
C ILE A 484 1.77 24.39 1.90
N VAL A 485 2.79 24.49 1.04
CA VAL A 485 3.07 25.73 0.30
C VAL A 485 2.00 26.05 -0.74
N SER A 486 1.44 25.02 -1.38
CA SER A 486 0.47 25.21 -2.47
C SER A 486 -0.99 25.27 -2.04
N GLY A 487 -1.31 24.82 -0.82
CA GLY A 487 -2.68 24.63 -0.35
C GLY A 487 -3.43 23.48 -1.02
N LYS A 488 -2.81 22.79 -1.97
CA LYS A 488 -3.40 21.80 -2.89
C LYS A 488 -3.02 20.37 -2.48
N SER A 489 -3.91 19.41 -2.78
CA SER A 489 -3.60 17.99 -2.57
C SER A 489 -2.61 17.47 -3.62
N ASN A 490 -1.77 16.51 -3.24
CA ASN A 490 -0.75 15.92 -4.10
C ASN A 490 -1.31 15.24 -5.36
N THR A 491 -2.52 14.68 -5.28
CA THR A 491 -3.23 14.07 -6.40
C THR A 491 -4.54 14.77 -6.69
N SER A 492 -4.82 15.04 -7.97
CA SER A 492 -6.16 15.39 -8.45
C SER A 492 -6.55 14.46 -9.61
N HIS A 493 -7.73 13.87 -9.54
CA HIS A 493 -8.24 13.00 -10.60
C HIS A 493 -9.11 13.79 -11.57
N ARG A 494 -8.82 13.70 -12.87
CA ARG A 494 -9.71 14.23 -13.92
C ARG A 494 -9.85 13.21 -15.06
N GLY A 495 -10.97 12.50 -15.07
CA GLY A 495 -11.34 11.64 -16.20
C GLY A 495 -10.43 10.42 -16.38
N LYS A 496 -10.67 9.68 -17.46
CA LYS A 496 -10.32 8.26 -17.58
C LYS A 496 -8.83 7.91 -17.77
N GLU A 497 -7.92 8.84 -18.07
CA GLU A 497 -6.56 8.42 -18.46
C GLU A 497 -5.37 9.24 -17.94
N ASP A 498 -5.52 10.37 -17.24
CA ASP A 498 -4.35 11.15 -16.76
C ASP A 498 -4.50 11.65 -15.31
N THR A 499 -3.62 11.15 -14.41
CA THR A 499 -3.44 11.69 -13.05
C THR A 499 -2.34 12.74 -13.06
N ILE A 500 -2.65 13.93 -12.53
CA ILE A 500 -1.70 15.04 -12.41
C ILE A 500 -1.17 15.06 -10.97
N TYR A 501 0.16 15.05 -10.81
CA TYR A 501 0.82 15.13 -9.51
C TYR A 501 1.34 16.54 -9.25
N LEU A 502 1.21 16.99 -8.00
CA LEU A 502 1.71 18.29 -7.55
C LEU A 502 3.23 18.41 -7.71
N LEU A 503 3.97 17.30 -7.52
CA LEU A 503 5.41 17.24 -7.73
C LEU A 503 5.81 17.53 -9.19
N ASP A 504 5.07 16.98 -10.17
CA ASP A 504 5.34 17.21 -11.60
C ASP A 504 5.16 18.70 -11.96
N TRP A 505 4.13 19.33 -11.38
CA TRP A 505 3.87 20.77 -11.55
C TRP A 505 4.95 21.63 -10.90
N ALA A 506 5.40 21.28 -9.70
CA ALA A 506 6.46 22.01 -9.00
C ALA A 506 7.82 21.91 -9.74
N LEU A 507 8.13 20.74 -10.32
CA LEU A 507 9.32 20.57 -11.17
C LEU A 507 9.24 21.43 -12.44
N PHE A 508 8.08 21.48 -13.09
CA PHE A 508 7.87 22.34 -14.26
C PHE A 508 8.06 23.84 -13.94
N LEU A 509 7.46 24.33 -12.85
CA LEU A 509 7.62 25.73 -12.42
C LEU A 509 9.08 26.06 -12.03
N LYS A 510 9.84 25.06 -11.55
CA LYS A 510 11.27 25.21 -11.30
C LYS A 510 12.06 25.41 -12.59
N GLU A 511 11.73 24.66 -13.63
CA GLU A 511 12.37 24.79 -14.95
C GLU A 511 12.06 26.13 -15.63
N GLU A 512 10.82 26.61 -15.51
CA GLU A 512 10.38 27.90 -16.06
C GLU A 512 10.83 29.12 -15.22
N GLY A 513 11.34 28.89 -14.00
CA GLY A 513 11.76 29.96 -13.08
C GLY A 513 10.60 30.71 -12.42
N THR A 514 9.40 30.14 -12.40
CA THR A 514 8.16 30.75 -11.89
C THR A 514 7.62 30.03 -10.64
N LEU A 515 8.50 29.58 -9.75
CA LEU A 515 8.15 28.82 -8.53
C LEU A 515 7.08 29.48 -7.63
N LEU A 516 7.01 30.81 -7.60
CA LEU A 516 6.01 31.53 -6.81
C LEU A 516 4.57 31.29 -7.29
N GLU A 517 4.35 30.82 -8.51
CA GLU A 517 3.02 30.40 -8.99
C GLU A 517 2.49 29.15 -8.27
N LEU A 518 3.36 28.41 -7.58
CA LEU A 518 2.96 27.26 -6.78
C LEU A 518 2.23 27.67 -5.49
N VAL A 519 2.50 28.88 -4.97
CA VAL A 519 2.10 29.33 -3.64
C VAL A 519 0.59 29.52 -3.53
N ASP A 520 0.01 29.08 -2.42
CA ASP A 520 -1.41 29.23 -2.11
C ASP A 520 -1.83 30.73 -2.16
N PRO A 521 -2.75 31.12 -3.06
CA PRO A 521 -3.23 32.50 -3.14
C PRO A 521 -3.88 33.02 -1.85
N SER A 522 -4.37 32.13 -0.98
CA SER A 522 -4.99 32.49 0.31
C SER A 522 -3.99 33.08 1.31
N LEU A 523 -2.69 32.89 1.10
CA LEU A 523 -1.62 33.50 1.90
C LEU A 523 -1.46 35.01 1.63
N GLY A 524 -2.11 35.55 0.59
CA GLY A 524 -2.09 36.99 0.28
C GLY A 524 -0.69 37.49 -0.11
N GLN A 525 -0.32 38.69 0.35
CA GLN A 525 1.04 39.24 0.21
C GLN A 525 1.86 39.14 1.52
N ASP A 526 1.33 38.47 2.54
CA ASP A 526 1.87 38.49 3.91
C ASP A 526 2.83 37.32 4.19
N TYR A 527 3.59 36.87 3.19
CA TYR A 527 4.61 35.81 3.34
C TYR A 527 5.97 36.27 2.83
N ASN A 528 7.03 35.72 3.42
CA ASN A 528 8.40 35.98 2.96
C ASN A 528 8.70 35.11 1.72
N GLU A 529 8.85 35.74 0.57
CA GLU A 529 9.13 35.04 -0.70
C GLU A 529 10.40 34.17 -0.62
N GLU A 530 11.44 34.62 0.07
CA GLU A 530 12.70 33.87 0.20
C GLU A 530 12.51 32.59 1.02
N GLU A 531 11.73 32.65 2.10
CA GLU A 531 11.42 31.49 2.95
C GLU A 531 10.57 30.47 2.20
N VAL A 532 9.59 30.94 1.42
CA VAL A 532 8.73 30.08 0.62
C VAL A 532 9.50 29.42 -0.52
N ILE A 533 10.34 30.15 -1.24
CA ILE A 533 11.23 29.60 -2.27
C ILE A 533 12.19 28.57 -1.66
N THR A 534 12.72 28.84 -0.46
CA THR A 534 13.56 27.90 0.29
C THR A 534 12.80 26.62 0.62
N MET A 535 11.58 26.74 1.13
CA MET A 535 10.72 25.59 1.46
C MET A 535 10.40 24.74 0.23
N ILE A 536 10.07 25.36 -0.92
CA ILE A 536 9.82 24.65 -2.18
C ILE A 536 11.08 23.91 -2.65
N ASN A 537 12.25 24.55 -2.59
CA ASN A 537 13.50 23.92 -3.02
C ASN A 537 13.91 22.75 -2.11
N VAL A 538 13.72 22.89 -0.79
CA VAL A 538 13.91 21.79 0.17
C VAL A 538 12.94 20.65 -0.12
N ALA A 539 11.68 20.96 -0.41
CA ALA A 539 10.65 19.97 -0.73
C ALA A 539 10.99 19.18 -2.01
N LEU A 540 11.47 19.84 -3.06
CA LEU A 540 11.92 19.20 -4.31
C LEU A 540 13.17 18.33 -4.11
N LEU A 541 14.11 18.79 -3.27
CA LEU A 541 15.28 18.01 -2.89
C LEU A 541 14.90 16.74 -2.11
N CYS A 542 13.96 16.86 -1.18
CA CYS A 542 13.43 15.73 -0.42
C CYS A 542 12.66 14.75 -1.32
N SER A 543 11.94 15.25 -2.31
CA SER A 543 11.11 14.45 -3.24
C SER A 543 11.89 13.89 -4.44
N ASN A 544 13.23 13.86 -4.37
CA ASN A 544 14.04 13.33 -5.46
C ASN A 544 13.77 11.83 -5.68
N VAL A 545 13.70 11.38 -6.93
CA VAL A 545 13.49 9.95 -7.25
C VAL A 545 14.60 9.07 -6.68
N SER A 546 15.83 9.59 -6.60
CA SER A 546 16.98 8.88 -6.04
C SER A 546 17.10 9.12 -4.53
N ALA A 547 16.86 8.07 -3.73
CA ALA A 547 17.02 8.09 -2.28
C ALA A 547 18.44 8.50 -1.83
N ALA A 548 19.46 8.20 -2.63
CA ALA A 548 20.86 8.53 -2.32
C ALA A 548 21.15 10.04 -2.32
N VAL A 549 20.36 10.81 -3.06
CA VAL A 549 20.54 12.27 -3.23
C VAL A 549 19.75 13.04 -2.18
N ARG A 550 18.73 12.42 -1.58
CA ARG A 550 17.92 13.05 -0.55
C ARG A 550 18.77 13.33 0.69
N PRO A 551 18.65 14.52 1.31
CA PRO A 551 19.35 14.87 2.55
C PRO A 551 18.89 13.99 3.72
N ALA A 552 19.64 14.01 4.82
CA ALA A 552 19.12 13.51 6.09
C ALA A 552 18.11 14.52 6.65
N MET A 553 17.11 14.07 7.41
CA MET A 553 16.11 14.98 8.01
C MET A 553 16.75 16.07 8.90
N SER A 554 17.89 15.79 9.56
CA SER A 554 18.63 16.81 10.31
C SER A 554 19.18 17.95 9.42
N ALA A 555 19.59 17.63 8.19
CA ALA A 555 20.00 18.63 7.21
C ALA A 555 18.79 19.39 6.64
N VAL A 556 17.66 18.71 6.42
CA VAL A 556 16.38 19.34 6.03
C VAL A 556 15.98 20.40 7.05
N VAL A 557 15.97 20.06 8.35
CA VAL A 557 15.68 21.00 9.42
C VAL A 557 16.70 22.15 9.43
N SER A 558 17.99 21.87 9.28
CA SER A 558 19.02 22.92 9.23
C SER A 558 18.85 23.88 8.05
N MET A 559 18.37 23.39 6.89
CA MET A 559 18.05 24.24 5.72
C MET A 559 16.82 25.12 5.99
N LEU A 560 15.76 24.55 6.58
CA LEU A 560 14.54 25.30 6.93
C LEU A 560 14.77 26.32 8.05
N GLU A 561 15.72 26.07 8.95
CA GLU A 561 16.14 27.03 9.99
C GLU A 561 17.09 28.13 9.47
N GLY A 562 17.43 28.12 8.17
CA GLY A 562 18.37 29.07 7.56
C GLY A 562 19.83 28.87 7.98
N LYS A 563 20.17 27.72 8.59
CA LYS A 563 21.52 27.39 9.07
C LYS A 563 22.39 26.67 8.03
N ALA A 564 21.79 26.22 6.93
CA ALA A 564 22.48 25.53 5.84
C ALA A 564 21.95 26.00 4.47
N VAL A 565 22.84 26.10 3.48
CA VAL A 565 22.49 26.48 2.11
C VAL A 565 21.85 25.29 1.38
N VAL A 566 20.72 25.54 0.72
CA VAL A 566 20.10 24.56 -0.18
C VAL A 566 20.96 24.44 -1.43
N GLN A 567 21.54 23.26 -1.67
CA GLN A 567 22.34 23.05 -2.88
C GLN A 567 21.42 23.01 -4.11
N ASP A 568 21.76 23.80 -5.13
CA ASP A 568 21.10 23.71 -6.43
C ASP A 568 21.43 22.37 -7.07
N PHE A 569 20.40 21.55 -7.26
CA PHE A 569 20.48 20.34 -8.05
C PHE A 569 20.15 20.68 -9.50
N ASP A 570 21.15 20.55 -10.38
CA ASP A 570 20.91 20.45 -11.81
C ASP A 570 20.08 19.19 -12.06
N ILE A 571 18.89 19.35 -12.66
CA ILE A 571 18.07 18.23 -13.14
C ILE A 571 18.85 17.56 -14.29
N ALA A 572 19.65 16.56 -13.94
CA ALA A 572 20.38 15.76 -14.90
C ALA A 572 19.45 14.75 -15.57
N ASP A 573 18.47 15.23 -16.34
CA ASP A 573 17.80 14.44 -17.39
C ASP A 573 17.10 15.34 -18.42
N LYS A 574 17.87 16.01 -19.29
CA LYS A 574 17.36 16.83 -20.42
C LYS A 574 16.56 16.04 -21.47
N ASN A 575 16.30 14.74 -21.30
CA ASN A 575 15.81 13.84 -22.35
C ASN A 575 14.44 13.18 -22.09
N LYS A 576 13.61 13.74 -21.21
CA LYS A 576 12.16 13.54 -21.30
C LYS A 576 11.52 14.92 -21.48
N SER A 577 11.33 15.34 -22.73
CA SER A 577 10.38 16.43 -22.97
C SER A 577 9.01 15.92 -22.55
N MET A 578 8.50 16.44 -21.43
CA MET A 578 7.11 16.26 -21.06
C MET A 578 6.23 16.73 -22.23
N ASP A 579 5.24 15.94 -22.62
CA ASP A 579 4.40 16.22 -23.77
C ASP A 579 3.75 17.62 -23.63
N GLU A 580 3.83 18.44 -24.69
CA GLU A 580 3.29 19.80 -24.74
C GLU A 580 1.80 19.83 -24.41
N HIS A 581 1.08 18.76 -24.79
CA HIS A 581 -0.33 18.56 -24.44
C HIS A 581 -0.53 18.41 -22.92
N LYS A 582 0.32 17.64 -22.25
CA LYS A 582 0.26 17.42 -20.79
C LYS A 582 0.60 18.68 -20.01
N ILE A 583 1.52 19.51 -20.51
CA ILE A 583 1.86 20.81 -19.92
C ILE A 583 0.67 21.76 -19.97
N GLU A 584 -0.01 21.83 -21.12
CA GLU A 584 -1.20 22.68 -21.30
C GLU A 584 -2.37 22.22 -20.44
N GLU A 585 -2.50 20.90 -20.22
CA GLU A 585 -3.49 20.35 -19.28
C GLU A 585 -3.20 20.68 -17.83
N MET A 586 -1.93 20.62 -17.39
CA MET A 586 -1.52 21.04 -16.04
C MET A 586 -1.80 22.53 -15.82
N ARG A 587 -1.46 23.39 -16.79
CA ARG A 587 -1.75 24.84 -16.72
C ARG A 587 -3.24 25.11 -16.57
N LYS A 588 -4.09 24.48 -17.40
CA LYS A 588 -5.55 24.62 -17.30
C LYS A 588 -6.08 24.13 -15.96
N HIS A 589 -5.57 23.00 -15.46
CA HIS A 589 -6.01 22.42 -14.20
C HIS A 589 -5.74 23.34 -13.00
N PHE A 590 -4.48 23.77 -12.83
CA PHE A 590 -4.09 24.59 -11.69
C PHE A 590 -4.56 26.05 -11.80
N GLN A 591 -4.89 26.55 -13.00
CA GLN A 591 -5.57 27.84 -13.18
C GLN A 591 -7.09 27.80 -12.91
N VAL A 592 -7.76 26.65 -13.10
CA VAL A 592 -9.21 26.49 -12.83
C VAL A 592 -9.49 26.37 -11.34
N ILE A 593 -8.64 25.66 -10.58
CA ILE A 593 -8.73 25.56 -9.11
C ILE A 593 -8.66 26.96 -8.48
N ASN A 594 -7.71 27.79 -8.90
CA ASN A 594 -7.58 29.17 -8.42
C ASN A 594 -8.82 30.05 -8.72
N ARG A 595 -9.67 29.66 -9.69
CA ARG A 595 -10.88 30.42 -10.07
C ARG A 595 -12.15 29.93 -9.38
N GLN A 596 -12.24 28.65 -9.02
CA GLN A 596 -13.38 28.08 -8.32
C GLN A 596 -13.42 28.51 -6.83
N GLU A 597 -12.27 28.64 -6.16
CA GLU A 597 -12.23 29.07 -4.75
C GLU A 597 -12.55 30.57 -4.55
N ILE A 598 -12.30 31.41 -5.56
CA ILE A 598 -12.69 32.84 -5.54
C ILE A 598 -14.22 33.01 -5.68
N SER A 599 -14.93 32.02 -6.26
CA SER A 599 -16.38 32.09 -6.44
C SER A 599 -17.18 31.65 -5.21
N GLU A 600 -16.62 30.82 -4.33
CA GLU A 600 -17.31 30.33 -3.12
C GLU A 600 -17.22 31.30 -1.93
N THR A 601 -16.34 32.29 -1.99
CA THR A 601 -16.19 33.32 -0.94
C THR A 601 -17.19 34.48 -1.05
N GLN A 602 -18.06 34.51 -2.06
CA GLN A 602 -19.07 35.58 -2.26
C GLN A 602 -20.54 35.14 -2.13
N THR A 603 -20.86 33.95 -1.61
CA THR A 603 -22.28 33.57 -1.44
C THR A 603 -22.53 32.75 -0.17
N GLN A 604 -22.57 33.43 0.98
CA GLN A 604 -23.63 33.34 2.00
C GLN A 604 -23.21 34.09 3.27
N SER A 605 -23.46 35.39 3.28
CA SER A 605 -23.70 36.13 4.52
C SER A 605 -25.14 35.87 4.95
N MET A 606 -25.34 34.99 5.93
CA MET A 606 -26.54 35.02 6.76
C MET A 606 -26.16 34.85 8.22
N SER A 607 -26.36 35.94 8.95
CA SER A 607 -26.30 36.09 10.40
C SER A 607 -27.16 35.05 11.11
N MET A 608 -26.62 34.49 12.20
CA MET A 608 -27.38 34.24 13.42
C MET A 608 -26.49 34.54 14.63
N ASP A 609 -26.78 35.66 15.28
CA ASP A 609 -26.44 35.90 16.68
C ASP A 609 -27.19 34.90 17.59
N GLY A 610 -26.47 34.24 18.49
CA GLY A 610 -27.02 33.35 19.53
C GLY A 610 -25.95 32.99 20.57
N PRO A 611 -26.31 32.87 21.86
CA PRO A 611 -25.39 33.18 22.96
C PRO A 611 -24.42 32.04 23.32
N TRP A 612 -23.22 32.45 23.72
CA TRP A 612 -22.22 31.61 24.36
C TRP A 612 -22.78 30.99 25.64
N THR A 613 -22.58 29.68 25.81
CA THR A 613 -22.61 29.02 27.12
C THR A 613 -21.29 28.28 27.34
N ALA A 614 -20.86 28.30 28.60
CA ALA A 614 -19.50 28.09 29.06
C ALA A 614 -19.04 26.62 29.11
N ALA A 615 -17.73 26.48 29.30
CA ALA A 615 -16.92 25.28 29.39
C ALA A 615 -17.44 24.15 30.31
N SER A 616 -16.98 22.92 30.02
CA SER A 616 -16.69 21.92 31.05
C SER A 616 -15.42 21.15 30.67
N THR A 617 -14.31 21.57 31.26
CA THR A 617 -13.12 20.73 31.47
C THR A 617 -13.50 19.57 32.38
N SER A 618 -13.31 18.32 31.94
CA SER A 618 -13.12 17.20 32.84
C SER A 618 -11.75 16.58 32.55
N ASP A 619 -10.82 16.98 33.41
CA ASP A 619 -9.55 16.32 33.66
C ASP A 619 -9.82 14.88 34.11
N GLY A 620 -9.04 13.93 33.60
CA GLY A 620 -9.31 12.51 33.74
C GLY A 620 -8.16 11.69 33.16
N ASP A 621 -7.02 11.76 33.84
CA ASP A 621 -5.85 10.90 33.66
C ASP A 621 -6.25 9.43 33.49
N LEU A 622 -5.97 8.87 32.31
CA LEU A 622 -5.86 7.43 32.09
C LEU A 622 -4.37 7.11 31.98
N TYR A 623 -3.76 6.69 33.10
CA TYR A 623 -2.91 5.49 33.26
C TYR A 623 -2.16 5.57 34.60
N PRO A 624 -2.49 4.73 35.61
CA PRO A 624 -1.61 4.55 36.74
C PRO A 624 -0.38 3.72 36.32
N VAL A 625 0.80 4.28 36.54
CA VAL A 625 2.09 3.60 36.38
C VAL A 625 2.21 2.52 37.45
N SER A 626 2.13 1.25 37.06
CA SER A 626 2.51 0.14 37.93
C SER A 626 4.02 0.01 37.97
N LEU A 627 4.63 0.53 39.05
CA LEU A 627 5.99 0.21 39.47
C LEU A 627 6.03 -1.24 39.97
N ASN A 628 6.52 -2.16 39.14
CA ASN A 628 7.34 -3.30 39.54
C ASN A 628 7.68 -4.17 38.30
N SER A 629 8.88 -3.97 37.77
CA SER A 629 9.61 -5.01 37.04
C SER A 629 11.10 -4.69 37.12
N ASP A 630 11.86 -5.65 37.63
CA ASP A 630 13.27 -5.61 38.05
C ASP A 630 14.30 -5.38 36.92
N TYR A 631 14.01 -4.51 35.96
CA TYR A 631 14.82 -4.32 34.75
C TYR A 631 16.05 -3.39 34.95
N LEU A 632 16.40 -3.03 36.18
CA LEU A 632 17.50 -2.08 36.50
C LEU A 632 18.51 -2.61 37.54
N LYS A 633 18.85 -3.89 37.51
CA LYS A 633 20.05 -4.40 38.22
C LYS A 633 21.02 -5.05 37.24
N GLY A 634 21.97 -4.27 36.76
CA GLY A 634 23.12 -4.80 36.02
C GLY A 634 23.84 -3.78 35.15
N ARG A 635 24.38 -2.72 35.76
CA ARG A 635 25.49 -1.90 35.21
C ARG A 635 26.07 -1.02 36.33
N ASN A 636 27.05 -1.58 37.03
CA ASN A 636 28.17 -0.86 37.64
C ASN A 636 29.43 -1.38 36.96
#